data_AF-G3ATP4-F1
#
_entry.id   AF-G3ATP4-F1
#
_cell.length_a   1.000
_cell.length_b   1.000
_cell.length_c   1.000
_cell.angle_alpha   90.00
_cell.angle_beta   90.00
_cell.angle_gamma   90.00
#
_symmetry.space_group_name_H-M   'P 1'
#
loop_
_entity.id
_entity.type
_entity.pdbx_description
1 polymer ?
#
loop_
_entity_poly.entity_id
_entity_poly.type
_entity_poly.pdbx_seq_one_letter_code
_entity_poly.pdbx_strand_id
1 'polypeptide(L)'
;MMSDSEDSSSDPNEYSIEDYYKLVRPLWAARNINANYLNNHKLLRTLVDFSLSHSLPLKNLQKRELELGDIIPTKINYVDTLIIKSKNTTDNEGLFQYSGCFRHQFVEFCPHLAISAYLFSRFHIPDEYGSFEFILSDATKRISLEEVKLLKGNNKLSAISYSQQHKSSINALSISGLNYKDINLTKLLSTQDFEYTEKAVSRTLDGLPHQIMLQLAGFDSFQNYNIPRNAIEPHQELLDSIFPFVNQITPEFYNEDMLRIKELLIMLRRSLCQDMVVIKQKYPLNPLSKSDIFNSREFEKFSKQVEDAGELDGWVHDSCFSPNDTNEDLPHDNWPVFQDPDSKAELQRVIEFQMSKLRSLDNQVSLYAQEQSHMYSVLSKFIETQNEVFQRQSEYMQRVQNSINGLVILMSSKNKNTIPLAQQSLNETRNFINTVESTNLKQGLDTTIELLAKLNSSQMQQYQLQQQQAHQLQQTQPHSSVIPITNNHPVFNIHAATSPSSKSLSPDPQSQTPMSPVQLERQRVLNRRLSRQATTLFEMWDDFKGLEKELKDHEITVTEWLKVHGSSERQFRHTRLKIIKFIEDEAQRRGTTVEYVKERLHNKMRNRLRPWTLDEVQRMLTSGKRINLDDNR
;
A
#
# COMPACT_ATOMS: atom_id res chain seq x y z
N MET A 1 -0.58 15.48 19.13
CA MET A 1 -1.91 15.93 18.69
C MET A 1 -1.73 16.62 17.36
N MET A 2 -1.97 15.90 16.27
CA MET A 2 -2.08 16.49 14.95
C MET A 2 -3.54 16.43 14.56
N SER A 3 -4.06 17.58 14.15
CA SER A 3 -5.43 17.85 13.77
C SER A 3 -5.86 16.91 12.64
N ASP A 4 -6.90 16.12 12.88
CA ASP A 4 -7.69 15.48 11.84
C ASP A 4 -8.40 16.60 11.06
N SER A 5 -7.80 17.07 9.97
CA SER A 5 -8.50 17.94 9.02
C SER A 5 -9.38 17.07 8.13
N GLU A 6 -10.52 16.64 8.68
CA GLU A 6 -11.59 15.93 7.96
C GLU A 6 -12.50 16.90 7.17
N ASP A 7 -12.31 18.22 7.30
CA ASP A 7 -13.08 19.23 6.58
C ASP A 7 -12.29 19.84 5.40
N SER A 8 -12.43 19.24 4.22
CA SER A 8 -12.42 20.01 2.97
C SER A 8 -13.87 20.39 2.64
N SER A 9 -14.32 21.50 3.25
CA SER A 9 -15.72 22.00 3.25
C SER A 9 -16.18 22.64 1.94
N SER A 10 -15.69 22.18 0.78
CA SER A 10 -16.12 22.70 -0.51
C SER A 10 -16.13 21.62 -1.59
N ASP A 11 -16.95 20.60 -1.40
CA ASP A 11 -17.32 19.68 -2.47
C ASP A 11 -18.81 19.86 -2.83
N PRO A 12 -19.11 20.51 -3.97
CA PRO A 12 -20.49 20.70 -4.42
C PRO A 12 -21.12 19.41 -4.98
N ASN A 13 -20.36 18.32 -5.13
CA ASN A 13 -20.86 17.09 -5.73
C ASN A 13 -21.70 16.28 -4.74
N GLU A 14 -22.89 15.87 -5.18
CA GLU A 14 -23.68 14.82 -4.55
C GLU A 14 -23.23 13.48 -5.15
N TYR A 15 -22.89 12.52 -4.29
CA TYR A 15 -22.48 11.18 -4.71
C TYR A 15 -23.66 10.25 -4.58
N SER A 16 -23.84 9.37 -5.57
CA SER A 16 -24.87 8.34 -5.54
C SER A 16 -24.31 6.95 -5.26
N ILE A 17 -25.19 5.96 -5.05
CA ILE A 17 -24.80 4.56 -4.89
C ILE A 17 -24.12 4.00 -6.15
N GLU A 18 -24.43 4.53 -7.34
CA GLU A 18 -23.77 4.22 -8.59
C GLU A 18 -22.30 4.67 -8.59
N ASP A 19 -21.97 5.78 -7.94
CA ASP A 19 -20.58 6.23 -7.83
C ASP A 19 -19.79 5.36 -6.85
N TYR A 20 -20.43 4.90 -5.77
CA TYR A 20 -19.86 3.87 -4.91
C TYR A 20 -19.63 2.57 -5.69
N TYR A 21 -20.58 2.16 -6.54
CA TYR A 21 -20.43 1.00 -7.43
C TYR A 21 -19.24 1.14 -8.39
N LYS A 22 -19.09 2.28 -9.06
CA LYS A 22 -17.95 2.58 -9.95
C LYS A 22 -16.62 2.47 -9.21
N LEU A 23 -16.56 2.79 -7.92
CA LEU A 23 -15.36 2.65 -7.09
C LEU A 23 -15.05 1.19 -6.73
N VAL A 24 -16.06 0.39 -6.36
CA VAL A 24 -15.81 -0.98 -5.84
C VAL A 24 -15.76 -2.05 -6.95
N ARG A 25 -16.48 -1.86 -8.06
CA ARG A 25 -16.53 -2.84 -9.17
C ARG A 25 -15.15 -3.16 -9.75
N PRO A 26 -14.25 -2.19 -10.05
CA PRO A 26 -12.92 -2.47 -10.56
C PRO A 26 -12.05 -3.24 -9.56
N LEU A 27 -12.26 -3.01 -8.25
CA LEU A 27 -11.57 -3.74 -7.19
C LEU A 27 -12.02 -5.20 -7.18
N TRP A 28 -13.33 -5.48 -7.28
CA TRP A 28 -13.84 -6.85 -7.39
C TRP A 28 -13.39 -7.56 -8.67
N ALA A 29 -13.37 -6.86 -9.81
CA ALA A 29 -12.91 -7.41 -11.08
C ALA A 29 -11.40 -7.74 -11.09
N ALA A 30 -10.61 -6.98 -10.31
CA ALA A 30 -9.20 -7.22 -10.07
C ALA A 30 -8.38 -7.37 -11.38
N ARG A 31 -8.66 -6.51 -12.38
CA ARG A 31 -7.88 -6.43 -13.61
C ARG A 31 -6.58 -5.66 -13.37
N ASN A 32 -5.45 -6.14 -13.90
CA ASN A 32 -4.12 -5.49 -13.83
C ASN A 32 -3.53 -5.28 -12.41
N ILE A 33 -3.81 -6.17 -11.45
CA ILE A 33 -3.27 -6.14 -10.07
C ILE A 33 -1.73 -6.04 -10.06
N ASN A 34 -1.06 -6.75 -10.97
CA ASN A 34 0.41 -6.85 -11.00
C ASN A 34 1.12 -5.56 -11.47
N ALA A 35 0.40 -4.60 -12.07
CA ALA A 35 0.97 -3.31 -12.48
C ALA A 35 0.91 -2.25 -11.38
N ASN A 36 0.06 -2.44 -10.38
CA ASN A 36 -0.25 -1.45 -9.35
C ASN A 36 0.22 -1.88 -7.95
N TYR A 37 0.34 -0.93 -7.03
CA TYR A 37 0.82 -1.14 -5.64
C TYR A 37 -0.09 -2.08 -4.79
N LEU A 38 -1.30 -2.41 -5.28
CA LEU A 38 -2.25 -3.31 -4.63
C LEU A 38 -1.94 -4.76 -5.02
N ASN A 39 -1.55 -5.58 -4.05
CA ASN A 39 -1.59 -7.04 -4.17
C ASN A 39 -2.99 -7.56 -3.80
N ASN A 40 -3.22 -8.87 -3.98
CA ASN A 40 -4.51 -9.52 -3.67
C ASN A 40 -5.02 -9.17 -2.25
N HIS A 41 -4.15 -9.24 -1.23
CA HIS A 41 -4.54 -8.92 0.15
C HIS A 41 -4.85 -7.44 0.39
N LYS A 42 -4.05 -6.53 -0.19
CA LYS A 42 -4.24 -5.08 -0.06
C LYS A 42 -5.54 -4.66 -0.73
N LEU A 43 -5.85 -5.24 -1.88
CA LEU A 43 -7.10 -5.00 -2.61
C LEU A 43 -8.32 -5.42 -1.79
N LEU A 44 -8.33 -6.65 -1.28
CA LEU A 44 -9.44 -7.14 -0.44
C LEU A 44 -9.53 -6.40 0.89
N ARG A 45 -8.39 -6.00 1.47
CA ARG A 45 -8.35 -5.13 2.67
C ARG A 45 -8.97 -3.76 2.40
N THR A 46 -8.73 -3.18 1.23
CA THR A 46 -9.32 -1.89 0.83
C THR A 46 -10.83 -2.01 0.59
N LEU A 47 -11.29 -3.12 0.01
CA LEU A 47 -12.73 -3.41 -0.08
C LEU A 47 -13.40 -3.46 1.29
N VAL A 48 -12.78 -4.11 2.28
CA VAL A 48 -13.28 -4.08 3.67
C VAL A 48 -13.26 -2.68 4.24
N ASP A 49 -12.18 -1.92 4.06
CA ASP A 49 -12.09 -0.53 4.55
C ASP A 49 -13.21 0.36 4.02
N PHE A 50 -13.57 0.21 2.74
CA PHE A 50 -14.67 0.94 2.11
C PHE A 50 -16.03 0.43 2.58
N SER A 51 -16.22 -0.88 2.69
CA SER A 51 -17.48 -1.48 3.17
C SER A 51 -17.78 -1.11 4.63
N LEU A 52 -16.77 -1.03 5.50
CA LEU A 52 -16.93 -0.60 6.89
C LEU A 52 -17.36 0.87 7.01
N SER A 53 -16.93 1.73 6.09
CA SER A 53 -17.40 3.12 6.05
C SER A 53 -18.79 3.26 5.46
N HIS A 54 -19.13 2.45 4.47
CA HIS A 54 -20.43 2.51 3.79
C HIS A 54 -21.56 1.86 4.59
N SER A 55 -21.36 0.65 5.12
CA SER A 55 -22.42 -0.13 5.77
C SER A 55 -22.46 -0.01 7.31
N LEU A 56 -21.38 0.46 7.95
CA LEU A 56 -21.25 0.48 9.43
C LEU A 56 -20.84 1.86 9.98
N PRO A 57 -21.04 2.92 9.19
CA PRO A 57 -20.42 4.26 9.30
C PRO A 57 -19.21 4.45 10.22
N LEU A 58 -18.18 3.60 10.07
CA LEU A 58 -17.01 3.67 10.96
C LEU A 58 -15.99 4.71 10.48
N LYS A 59 -15.49 5.51 11.43
CA LYS A 59 -14.39 6.46 11.18
C LYS A 59 -13.07 5.74 10.92
N ASN A 60 -12.16 6.42 10.23
CA ASN A 60 -10.87 5.82 9.85
C ASN A 60 -10.05 5.32 11.04
N LEU A 61 -10.02 6.07 12.16
CA LEU A 61 -9.33 5.61 13.37
C LEU A 61 -9.96 4.34 13.95
N GLN A 62 -11.29 4.30 14.04
CA GLN A 62 -12.03 3.15 14.56
C GLN A 62 -11.76 1.90 13.72
N LYS A 63 -11.88 1.99 12.39
CA LYS A 63 -11.60 0.88 11.46
C LYS A 63 -10.19 0.29 11.64
N ARG A 64 -9.18 1.14 11.88
CA ARG A 64 -7.80 0.71 12.09
C ARG A 64 -7.60 -0.03 13.41
N GLU A 65 -8.33 0.37 14.44
CA GLU A 65 -8.20 -0.21 15.77
C GLU A 65 -8.97 -1.52 15.95
N LEU A 66 -9.94 -1.82 15.09
CA LEU A 66 -10.76 -3.04 15.16
C LEU A 66 -9.92 -4.32 15.20
N GLU A 67 -10.26 -5.17 16.14
CA GLU A 67 -9.76 -6.53 16.30
C GLU A 67 -10.82 -7.55 15.85
N LEU A 68 -10.43 -8.80 15.59
CA LEU A 68 -11.40 -9.84 15.25
C LEU A 68 -12.33 -10.16 16.42
N GLY A 69 -11.85 -10.00 17.67
CA GLY A 69 -12.68 -10.14 18.87
C GLY A 69 -13.74 -9.05 19.02
N ASP A 70 -13.63 -7.92 18.31
CA ASP A 70 -14.61 -6.84 18.33
C ASP A 70 -15.83 -7.11 17.44
N ILE A 71 -15.76 -8.14 16.59
CA ILE A 71 -16.83 -8.53 15.65
C ILE A 71 -17.67 -9.62 16.30
N ILE A 72 -18.93 -9.30 16.57
CA ILE A 72 -19.88 -10.17 17.26
C ILE A 72 -20.86 -10.72 16.22
N PRO A 73 -20.81 -12.03 15.92
CA PRO A 73 -21.84 -12.67 15.13
C PRO A 73 -23.11 -12.86 15.97
N THR A 74 -24.28 -12.51 15.44
CA THR A 74 -25.56 -12.77 16.10
C THR A 74 -26.68 -12.97 15.09
N LYS A 75 -27.87 -13.31 15.57
CA LYS A 75 -29.09 -13.34 14.77
C LYS A 75 -30.12 -12.38 15.34
N ILE A 76 -30.53 -11.41 14.55
CA ILE A 76 -31.61 -10.48 14.88
C ILE A 76 -32.80 -10.86 14.03
N ASN A 77 -33.93 -11.20 14.65
CA ASN A 77 -35.13 -11.66 13.96
C ASN A 77 -34.78 -12.66 12.84
N TYR A 78 -34.22 -13.83 13.19
CA TYR A 78 -33.79 -14.90 12.26
C TYR A 78 -32.70 -14.56 11.22
N VAL A 79 -32.31 -13.29 11.06
CA VAL A 79 -31.31 -12.84 10.08
C VAL A 79 -29.91 -12.82 10.69
N ASP A 80 -28.94 -13.44 10.00
CA ASP A 80 -27.53 -13.33 10.34
C ASP A 80 -27.06 -11.88 10.33
N THR A 81 -26.43 -11.46 11.42
CA THR A 81 -26.03 -10.07 11.66
C THR A 81 -24.59 -10.02 12.16
N LEU A 82 -23.82 -9.08 11.63
CA LEU A 82 -22.52 -8.71 12.19
C LEU A 82 -22.67 -7.43 13.00
N ILE A 83 -22.26 -7.48 14.26
CA ILE A 83 -22.19 -6.30 15.13
C ILE A 83 -20.72 -6.00 15.40
N ILE A 84 -20.33 -4.74 15.21
CA ILE A 84 -18.99 -4.26 15.51
C ILE A 84 -19.03 -3.43 16.79
N LYS A 85 -18.24 -3.86 17.76
CA LYS A 85 -17.93 -3.09 18.96
C LYS A 85 -16.75 -2.17 18.67
N SER A 86 -16.95 -0.87 18.75
CA SER A 86 -15.86 0.11 18.55
C SER A 86 -15.78 1.08 19.73
N LYS A 87 -14.61 1.68 19.94
CA LYS A 87 -14.44 2.70 20.97
C LYS A 87 -15.02 4.02 20.47
N ASN A 88 -15.82 4.69 21.29
CA ASN A 88 -16.23 6.05 20.99
C ASN A 88 -15.04 6.98 21.21
N THR A 89 -14.72 7.78 20.19
CA THR A 89 -13.57 8.71 20.20
C THR A 89 -13.95 10.11 20.70
N THR A 90 -15.25 10.42 20.79
CA THR A 90 -15.75 11.74 21.18
C THR A 90 -16.10 11.86 22.67
N ASP A 91 -16.33 10.74 23.36
CA ASP A 91 -16.70 10.75 24.78
C ASP A 91 -15.47 10.46 25.65
N ASN A 92 -15.14 11.38 26.56
CA ASN A 92 -14.03 11.27 27.53
C ASN A 92 -14.15 10.07 28.49
N GLU A 93 -15.25 9.32 28.46
CA GLU A 93 -15.53 8.18 29.33
C GLU A 93 -15.16 6.81 28.72
N GLY A 94 -14.61 6.77 27.50
CA GLY A 94 -14.13 5.51 26.90
C GLY A 94 -15.24 4.46 26.68
N LEU A 95 -16.49 4.91 26.55
CA LEU A 95 -17.63 4.05 26.31
C LEU A 95 -17.55 3.40 24.92
N PHE A 96 -17.96 2.14 24.86
CA PHE A 96 -18.08 1.41 23.60
C PHE A 96 -19.36 1.83 22.87
N GLN A 97 -19.28 1.80 21.55
CA GLN A 97 -20.41 1.96 20.65
C GLN A 97 -20.54 0.70 19.78
N TYR A 98 -21.76 0.39 19.39
CA TYR A 98 -22.13 -0.77 18.60
C TYR A 98 -22.75 -0.33 17.29
N SER A 99 -22.26 -0.89 16.20
CA SER A 99 -22.80 -0.71 14.85
C SER A 99 -23.09 -2.08 14.26
N GLY A 100 -24.26 -2.27 13.68
CA GLY A 100 -24.68 -3.55 13.10
C GLY A 100 -24.85 -3.47 11.59
N CYS A 101 -24.66 -4.58 10.90
CA CYS A 101 -25.04 -4.71 9.49
C CYS A 101 -25.61 -6.10 9.20
N PHE A 102 -26.58 -6.14 8.27
CA PHE A 102 -27.08 -7.36 7.66
C PHE A 102 -26.31 -7.67 6.37
N ARG A 103 -26.60 -8.81 5.75
CA ARG A 103 -26.10 -9.09 4.41
C ARG A 103 -26.85 -8.19 3.42
N HIS A 104 -26.09 -7.58 2.51
CA HIS A 104 -26.65 -6.66 1.53
C HIS A 104 -27.33 -7.43 0.40
N GLN A 105 -28.38 -6.88 -0.24
CA GLN A 105 -29.00 -7.46 -1.45
C GLN A 105 -27.97 -7.73 -2.55
N PHE A 106 -27.17 -6.73 -2.92
CA PHE A 106 -26.06 -6.88 -3.87
C PHE A 106 -24.76 -7.40 -3.25
N VAL A 107 -24.08 -8.31 -3.95
CA VAL A 107 -22.81 -8.92 -3.51
C VAL A 107 -21.69 -7.89 -3.39
N GLU A 108 -21.63 -6.91 -4.27
CA GLU A 108 -20.53 -5.93 -4.30
C GLU A 108 -20.51 -4.99 -3.09
N PHE A 109 -21.67 -4.80 -2.45
CA PHE A 109 -21.85 -3.95 -1.28
C PHE A 109 -21.95 -4.74 0.03
N CYS A 110 -21.90 -6.07 -0.04
CA CYS A 110 -22.14 -6.93 1.11
C CYS A 110 -20.96 -6.90 2.10
N PRO A 111 -21.15 -6.41 3.34
CA PRO A 111 -20.07 -6.36 4.32
C PRO A 111 -19.63 -7.76 4.78
N HIS A 112 -20.55 -8.73 4.81
CA HIS A 112 -20.23 -10.12 5.13
C HIS A 112 -19.31 -10.74 4.06
N LEU A 113 -19.55 -10.42 2.79
CA LEU A 113 -18.70 -10.88 1.69
C LEU A 113 -17.33 -10.21 1.76
N ALA A 114 -17.28 -8.88 1.91
CA ALA A 114 -16.01 -8.16 1.96
C ALA A 114 -15.12 -8.69 3.10
N ILE A 115 -15.67 -8.85 4.30
CA ILE A 115 -14.94 -9.37 5.47
C ILE A 115 -14.53 -10.83 5.24
N SER A 116 -15.45 -11.70 4.78
CA SER A 116 -15.15 -13.12 4.57
C SER A 116 -14.10 -13.33 3.47
N ALA A 117 -14.18 -12.60 2.36
CA ALA A 117 -13.21 -12.58 1.27
C ALA A 117 -11.82 -12.17 1.76
N TYR A 118 -11.74 -11.11 2.56
CA TYR A 118 -10.47 -10.64 3.07
C TYR A 118 -9.86 -11.61 4.09
N LEU A 119 -10.65 -12.13 5.03
CA LEU A 119 -10.18 -13.16 5.95
C LEU A 119 -9.75 -14.41 5.18
N PHE A 120 -10.54 -14.88 4.22
CA PHE A 120 -10.15 -15.98 3.35
C PHE A 120 -8.78 -15.74 2.72
N SER A 121 -8.55 -14.54 2.17
CA SER A 121 -7.24 -14.21 1.62
C SER A 121 -6.12 -14.36 2.64
N ARG A 122 -6.30 -13.92 3.89
CA ARG A 122 -5.27 -14.01 4.93
C ARG A 122 -4.91 -15.44 5.31
N PHE A 123 -5.88 -16.35 5.31
CA PHE A 123 -5.68 -17.75 5.71
C PHE A 123 -5.30 -18.67 4.55
N HIS A 124 -5.85 -18.43 3.35
CA HIS A 124 -5.84 -19.39 2.23
C HIS A 124 -5.13 -18.90 0.97
N ILE A 125 -4.76 -17.61 0.89
CA ILE A 125 -4.01 -17.08 -0.24
C ILE A 125 -2.59 -16.77 0.25
N PRO A 126 -1.54 -17.30 -0.40
CA PRO A 126 -0.18 -16.97 -0.04
C PRO A 126 0.12 -15.51 -0.40
N ASP A 127 0.97 -14.87 0.41
CA ASP A 127 1.42 -13.50 0.13
C ASP A 127 2.34 -13.42 -1.11
N GLU A 128 2.83 -12.21 -1.42
CA GLU A 128 3.78 -11.97 -2.52
C GLU A 128 5.05 -12.85 -2.44
N TYR A 129 5.33 -13.45 -1.28
CA TYR A 129 6.48 -14.29 -1.01
C TYR A 129 6.13 -15.78 -0.89
N GLY A 130 4.88 -16.18 -1.21
CA GLY A 130 4.45 -17.58 -1.15
C GLY A 130 4.11 -18.08 0.26
N SER A 131 4.06 -17.20 1.27
CA SER A 131 3.84 -17.57 2.67
C SER A 131 2.40 -17.32 3.11
N PHE A 132 1.80 -18.28 3.83
CA PHE A 132 0.51 -18.10 4.47
C PHE A 132 0.68 -17.31 5.78
N GLU A 133 -0.23 -16.37 6.06
CA GLU A 133 -0.16 -15.58 7.30
C GLU A 133 -0.40 -16.44 8.55
N PHE A 134 -1.29 -17.41 8.42
CA PHE A 134 -1.62 -18.37 9.46
C PHE A 134 -1.20 -19.75 9.00
N ILE A 135 -0.12 -20.25 9.59
CA ILE A 135 0.37 -21.59 9.32
C ILE A 135 -0.46 -22.56 10.17
N LEU A 136 -1.32 -23.34 9.52
CA LEU A 136 -2.21 -24.32 10.15
C LEU A 136 -1.47 -25.46 10.88
N SER A 137 -0.15 -25.64 10.64
CA SER A 137 0.65 -26.71 11.25
C SER A 137 1.09 -26.44 12.69
N ASP A 138 0.82 -25.26 13.25
CA ASP A 138 1.11 -24.94 14.66
C ASP A 138 -0.02 -25.44 15.60
N ALA A 139 -0.46 -26.69 15.44
CA ALA A 139 -1.43 -27.36 16.33
C ALA A 139 -1.01 -27.38 17.82
N THR A 140 0.25 -26.99 18.11
CA THR A 140 0.81 -26.87 19.46
C THR A 140 0.77 -25.45 20.04
N LYS A 141 0.54 -24.41 19.23
CA LYS A 141 0.31 -23.05 19.71
C LYS A 141 -1.16 -22.70 19.54
N ARG A 142 -1.87 -22.57 20.66
CA ARG A 142 -3.23 -22.02 20.69
C ARG A 142 -3.24 -20.72 19.89
N ILE A 143 -4.03 -20.68 18.82
CA ILE A 143 -4.12 -19.51 17.95
C ILE A 143 -5.01 -18.50 18.66
N SER A 144 -4.41 -17.49 19.28
CA SER A 144 -5.16 -16.32 19.78
C SER A 144 -5.50 -15.41 18.60
N LEU A 145 -6.76 -15.42 18.19
CA LEU A 145 -7.30 -14.57 17.12
C LEU A 145 -7.96 -13.30 17.64
N GLU A 146 -8.22 -13.21 18.95
CA GLU A 146 -8.98 -12.13 19.58
C GLU A 146 -8.33 -10.77 19.35
N GLU A 147 -7.02 -10.68 19.57
CA GLU A 147 -6.23 -9.45 19.44
C GLU A 147 -5.74 -9.18 18.00
N VAL A 148 -6.08 -10.06 17.05
CA VAL A 148 -5.67 -9.90 15.65
C VAL A 148 -6.42 -8.72 15.06
N LYS A 149 -5.71 -7.76 14.49
CA LYS A 149 -6.34 -6.62 13.82
C LYS A 149 -7.09 -7.10 12.60
N LEU A 150 -8.30 -6.59 12.41
CA LEU A 150 -9.08 -6.82 11.19
C LEU A 150 -8.28 -6.27 10.02
N LEU A 151 -8.03 -4.96 9.98
CA LEU A 151 -7.19 -4.32 8.96
C LEU A 151 -5.70 -4.40 9.32
N LYS A 152 -5.07 -5.51 8.90
CA LYS A 152 -3.64 -5.79 9.15
C LYS A 152 -2.73 -4.69 8.61
N GLY A 153 -1.76 -4.24 9.41
CA GLY A 153 -0.64 -3.41 9.02
C GLY A 153 0.60 -4.22 8.62
N ASN A 154 1.74 -3.94 9.27
CA ASN A 154 3.00 -4.63 9.01
C ASN A 154 3.05 -6.04 9.59
N ASN A 155 2.33 -6.28 10.70
CA ASN A 155 2.14 -7.59 11.30
C ASN A 155 0.65 -7.78 11.68
N LYS A 156 0.26 -9.02 12.03
CA LYS A 156 -1.13 -9.41 12.32
C LYS A 156 -1.76 -8.71 13.54
N LEU A 157 -0.95 -8.19 14.46
CA LEU A 157 -1.40 -7.49 15.68
C LEU A 157 -1.32 -5.95 15.53
N SER A 158 -0.68 -5.46 14.48
CA SER A 158 -0.49 -4.04 14.23
C SER A 158 -1.58 -3.51 13.30
N ALA A 159 -2.17 -2.38 13.67
CA ALA A 159 -3.05 -1.64 12.79
C ALA A 159 -2.31 -1.17 11.53
N ILE A 160 -3.01 -1.07 10.40
CA ILE A 160 -2.52 -0.37 9.21
C ILE A 160 -2.21 1.09 9.56
N SER A 161 -1.13 1.66 9.01
CA SER A 161 -0.85 3.09 9.23
C SER A 161 -1.82 3.97 8.44
N TYR A 162 -2.07 5.19 8.91
CA TYR A 162 -2.86 6.19 8.17
C TYR A 162 -2.35 6.37 6.73
N SER A 163 -1.03 6.52 6.57
CA SER A 163 -0.40 6.69 5.26
C SER A 163 -0.60 5.49 4.33
N GLN A 164 -0.61 4.26 4.87
CA GLN A 164 -0.86 3.05 4.09
C GLN A 164 -2.33 2.94 3.68
N GLN A 165 -3.25 3.26 4.59
CA GLN A 165 -4.70 3.31 4.31
C GLN A 165 -4.98 4.33 3.21
N HIS A 166 -4.52 5.57 3.39
CA HIS A 166 -4.67 6.68 2.44
C HIS A 166 -4.10 6.35 1.06
N LYS A 167 -2.88 5.80 0.99
CA LYS A 167 -2.28 5.36 -0.27
C LYS A 167 -3.09 4.26 -0.96
N SER A 168 -3.69 3.34 -0.20
CA SER A 168 -4.52 2.28 -0.77
C SER A 168 -5.80 2.86 -1.37
N SER A 169 -6.41 3.86 -0.71
CA SER A 169 -7.58 4.57 -1.20
C SER A 169 -7.30 5.36 -2.49
N ILE A 170 -6.18 6.09 -2.56
CA ILE A 170 -5.78 6.80 -3.80
C ILE A 170 -5.62 5.84 -4.97
N ASN A 171 -4.96 4.70 -4.75
CA ASN A 171 -4.77 3.72 -5.82
C ASN A 171 -6.11 3.10 -6.26
N ALA A 172 -7.04 2.85 -5.32
CA ALA A 172 -8.37 2.35 -5.67
C ALA A 172 -9.16 3.33 -6.55
N LEU A 173 -9.09 4.63 -6.24
CA LEU A 173 -9.68 5.68 -7.07
C LEU A 173 -9.04 5.72 -8.46
N SER A 174 -7.70 5.65 -8.53
CA SER A 174 -6.97 5.60 -9.80
C SER A 174 -7.35 4.39 -10.65
N ILE A 175 -7.54 3.21 -10.06
CA ILE A 175 -7.98 2.00 -10.77
C ILE A 175 -9.41 2.17 -11.31
N SER A 176 -10.23 2.95 -10.62
CA SER A 176 -11.62 3.21 -10.98
C SER A 176 -11.77 4.34 -12.01
N GLY A 177 -10.66 4.92 -12.50
CA GLY A 177 -10.70 6.08 -13.39
C GLY A 177 -11.14 7.37 -12.70
N LEU A 178 -11.19 7.39 -11.37
CA LEU A 178 -11.64 8.49 -10.53
C LEU A 178 -10.43 9.29 -10.01
N ASN A 179 -10.49 10.62 -10.09
CA ASN A 179 -9.40 11.47 -9.62
C ASN A 179 -9.58 11.84 -8.13
N TYR A 180 -8.61 11.47 -7.29
CA TYR A 180 -8.63 11.76 -5.85
C TYR A 180 -8.69 13.26 -5.52
N LYS A 181 -8.20 14.14 -6.40
CA LYS A 181 -8.24 15.59 -6.16
C LYS A 181 -9.64 16.19 -6.30
N ASP A 182 -10.49 15.53 -7.10
CA ASP A 182 -11.79 16.05 -7.48
C ASP A 182 -12.92 15.36 -6.69
N ILE A 183 -12.56 14.39 -5.83
CA ILE A 183 -13.53 13.53 -5.14
C ILE A 183 -13.31 13.55 -3.63
N ASN A 184 -14.36 13.91 -2.88
CA ASN A 184 -14.39 13.67 -1.45
C ASN A 184 -14.73 12.20 -1.17
N LEU A 185 -13.69 11.38 -0.98
CA LEU A 185 -13.85 9.95 -0.71
C LEU A 185 -14.69 9.68 0.56
N THR A 186 -14.58 10.49 1.60
CA THR A 186 -15.38 10.29 2.82
C THR A 186 -16.87 10.45 2.50
N LYS A 187 -17.22 11.48 1.72
CA LYS A 187 -18.61 11.71 1.27
C LYS A 187 -19.09 10.63 0.31
N LEU A 188 -18.22 10.15 -0.59
CA LEU A 188 -18.55 9.05 -1.51
C LEU A 188 -18.73 7.71 -0.77
N LEU A 189 -17.94 7.44 0.27
CA LEU A 189 -18.14 6.25 1.10
C LEU A 189 -19.34 6.38 2.05
N SER A 190 -19.82 7.61 2.27
CA SER A 190 -21.02 7.94 3.03
C SER A 190 -22.11 8.49 2.10
N THR A 191 -22.34 7.83 0.96
CA THR A 191 -23.44 8.11 0.01
C THR A 191 -24.82 7.96 0.62
N GLN A 192 -24.91 7.31 1.78
CA GLN A 192 -26.14 7.19 2.57
C GLN A 192 -26.40 8.54 3.26
N ASP A 193 -27.63 9.07 3.13
CA ASP A 193 -28.02 10.38 3.68
C ASP A 193 -27.53 10.61 5.12
N PHE A 194 -26.93 11.78 5.37
CA PHE A 194 -26.26 12.11 6.65
C PHE A 194 -27.18 11.99 7.89
N GLU A 195 -28.50 12.08 7.73
CA GLU A 195 -29.45 11.87 8.84
C GLU A 195 -29.46 10.42 9.38
N TYR A 196 -29.09 9.44 8.56
CA TYR A 196 -29.07 8.03 8.94
C TYR A 196 -27.79 7.64 9.69
N THR A 197 -26.69 8.36 9.47
CA THR A 197 -25.35 8.00 9.95
C THR A 197 -25.23 8.09 11.47
N GLU A 198 -25.75 9.16 12.08
CA GLU A 198 -25.76 9.32 13.55
C GLU A 198 -26.73 8.35 14.25
N LYS A 199 -27.80 7.97 13.55
CA LYS A 199 -28.81 7.05 14.07
C LYS A 199 -28.42 5.58 13.90
N ALA A 200 -27.39 5.26 13.11
CA ALA A 200 -26.92 3.91 12.80
C ALA A 200 -26.09 3.25 13.93
N VAL A 201 -25.80 3.99 15.01
CA VAL A 201 -24.92 3.56 16.10
C VAL A 201 -25.68 3.54 17.42
N SER A 202 -25.41 2.56 18.28
CA SER A 202 -26.02 2.43 19.61
C SER A 202 -24.99 2.24 20.72
N ARG A 203 -25.34 2.60 21.96
CA ARG A 203 -24.52 2.32 23.16
C ARG A 203 -24.74 0.92 23.74
N THR A 204 -25.82 0.25 23.34
CA THR A 204 -26.18 -1.10 23.79
C THR A 204 -26.50 -1.99 22.59
N LEU A 205 -26.30 -3.30 22.75
CA LEU A 205 -26.62 -4.29 21.71
C LEU A 205 -28.12 -4.28 21.37
N ASP A 206 -28.99 -4.18 22.37
CA ASP A 206 -30.45 -4.20 22.18
C ASP A 206 -30.99 -2.88 21.60
N GLY A 207 -30.21 -1.80 21.64
CA GLY A 207 -30.59 -0.49 21.13
C GLY A 207 -30.27 -0.29 19.64
N LEU A 208 -29.84 -1.32 18.93
CA LEU A 208 -29.44 -1.20 17.54
C LEU A 208 -30.65 -0.84 16.63
N PRO A 209 -30.46 0.10 15.68
CA PRO A 209 -31.51 0.61 14.83
C PRO A 209 -31.82 -0.35 13.67
N HIS A 210 -32.58 -1.42 13.95
CA HIS A 210 -32.83 -2.48 12.97
C HIS A 210 -33.40 -1.98 11.63
N GLN A 211 -34.25 -0.94 11.65
CA GLN A 211 -34.82 -0.35 10.43
C GLN A 211 -33.74 0.30 9.55
N ILE A 212 -32.77 1.00 10.15
CA ILE A 212 -31.67 1.62 9.41
C ILE A 212 -30.73 0.54 8.89
N MET A 213 -30.46 -0.49 9.69
CA MET A 213 -29.64 -1.63 9.27
C MET A 213 -30.24 -2.36 8.06
N LEU A 214 -31.58 -2.50 7.98
CA LEU A 214 -32.27 -3.06 6.82
C LEU A 214 -32.13 -2.16 5.60
N GLN A 215 -32.33 -0.86 5.75
CA GLN A 215 -32.20 0.10 4.65
C GLN A 215 -30.78 0.12 4.08
N LEU A 216 -29.76 0.10 4.95
CA LEU A 216 -28.34 -0.01 4.55
C LEU A 216 -28.01 -1.34 3.86
N ALA A 217 -28.84 -2.37 4.05
CA ALA A 217 -28.72 -3.66 3.35
C ALA A 217 -29.54 -3.71 2.04
N GLY A 218 -30.30 -2.66 1.73
CA GLY A 218 -31.16 -2.57 0.54
C GLY A 218 -32.60 -3.05 0.75
N PHE A 219 -33.08 -3.14 2.00
CA PHE A 219 -34.41 -3.67 2.32
C PHE A 219 -35.24 -2.70 3.16
N ASP A 220 -36.55 -2.66 2.91
CA ASP A 220 -37.47 -1.81 3.66
C ASP A 220 -38.00 -2.44 4.95
N SER A 221 -38.06 -3.78 5.00
CA SER A 221 -38.64 -4.51 6.12
C SER A 221 -38.05 -5.92 6.23
N PHE A 222 -38.22 -6.53 7.42
CA PHE A 222 -37.86 -7.93 7.63
C PHE A 222 -38.69 -8.89 6.77
N GLN A 223 -39.95 -8.58 6.44
CA GLN A 223 -40.75 -9.44 5.56
C GLN A 223 -40.21 -9.48 4.13
N ASN A 224 -39.62 -8.37 3.68
CA ASN A 224 -39.03 -8.24 2.35
C ASN A 224 -37.55 -8.63 2.32
N TYR A 225 -36.96 -8.96 3.47
CA TYR A 225 -35.57 -9.38 3.56
C TYR A 225 -35.42 -10.79 2.97
N ASN A 226 -35.08 -10.84 1.68
CA ASN A 226 -34.81 -12.07 0.96
C ASN A 226 -33.48 -11.95 0.22
N ILE A 227 -32.58 -12.89 0.47
CA ILE A 227 -31.29 -12.99 -0.20
C ILE A 227 -31.32 -14.26 -1.04
N PRO A 228 -31.45 -14.16 -2.38
CA PRO A 228 -31.61 -15.31 -3.26
C PRO A 228 -30.51 -16.37 -3.06
N ARG A 229 -29.26 -15.91 -2.99
CA ARG A 229 -28.08 -16.75 -2.74
C ARG A 229 -28.01 -17.42 -1.36
N ASN A 230 -28.92 -17.11 -0.44
CA ASN A 230 -29.05 -17.80 0.83
C ASN A 230 -30.04 -18.99 0.78
N ALA A 231 -30.68 -19.24 -0.37
CA ALA A 231 -31.70 -20.27 -0.50
C ALA A 231 -31.14 -21.71 -0.42
N ILE A 232 -29.92 -21.93 -0.90
CA ILE A 232 -29.29 -23.25 -0.93
C ILE A 232 -28.08 -23.24 0.03
N GLU A 233 -28.06 -24.23 0.92
CA GLU A 233 -26.97 -24.42 1.87
C GLU A 233 -25.80 -25.17 1.21
N PRO A 234 -24.55 -24.68 1.32
CA PRO A 234 -23.38 -25.37 0.80
C PRO A 234 -23.13 -26.70 1.52
N HIS A 235 -22.56 -27.68 0.80
CA HIS A 235 -22.18 -28.97 1.40
C HIS A 235 -21.15 -28.81 2.52
N GLN A 236 -21.30 -29.60 3.59
CA GLN A 236 -20.42 -29.55 4.76
C GLN A 236 -18.94 -29.80 4.41
N GLU A 237 -18.66 -30.70 3.47
CA GLU A 237 -17.28 -30.99 3.01
C GLU A 237 -16.59 -29.75 2.44
N LEU A 238 -17.32 -28.94 1.67
CA LEU A 238 -16.83 -27.67 1.14
C LEU A 238 -16.60 -26.66 2.26
N LEU A 239 -17.55 -26.54 3.20
CA LEU A 239 -17.43 -25.63 4.35
C LEU A 239 -16.23 -26.00 5.24
N ASP A 240 -15.92 -27.28 5.38
CA ASP A 240 -14.81 -27.76 6.21
C ASP A 240 -13.44 -27.56 5.55
N SER A 241 -13.40 -27.38 4.23
CA SER A 241 -12.18 -26.96 3.52
C SER A 241 -11.81 -25.50 3.81
N ILE A 242 -12.80 -24.67 4.19
CA ILE A 242 -12.60 -23.24 4.48
C ILE A 242 -12.47 -23.03 5.99
N PHE A 243 -11.29 -22.60 6.42
CA PHE A 243 -10.90 -22.44 7.82
C PHE A 243 -10.94 -23.78 8.59
N PRO A 244 -10.18 -24.80 8.18
CA PRO A 244 -10.29 -26.16 8.72
C PRO A 244 -10.03 -26.24 10.23
N PHE A 245 -9.22 -25.32 10.78
CA PHE A 245 -8.94 -25.25 12.22
C PHE A 245 -10.17 -24.92 13.08
N VAL A 246 -11.20 -24.27 12.50
CA VAL A 246 -12.41 -23.86 13.22
C VAL A 246 -13.17 -25.08 13.78
N ASN A 247 -13.10 -26.20 13.06
CA ASN A 247 -13.73 -27.46 13.48
C ASN A 247 -13.04 -28.10 14.70
N GLN A 248 -11.80 -27.70 14.99
CA GLN A 248 -11.01 -28.22 16.12
C GLN A 248 -11.17 -27.37 17.40
N ILE A 249 -11.87 -26.23 17.31
CA ILE A 249 -12.13 -25.35 18.46
C ILE A 249 -13.28 -25.94 19.26
N THR A 250 -13.01 -26.41 20.48
CA THR A 250 -14.04 -26.94 21.40
C THR A 250 -14.16 -26.06 22.65
N PRO A 251 -15.35 -25.99 23.27
CA PRO A 251 -15.61 -25.11 24.41
C PRO A 251 -14.80 -25.46 25.66
N GLU A 252 -14.25 -26.67 25.79
CA GLU A 252 -13.48 -27.05 26.99
C GLU A 252 -12.09 -26.40 27.06
N PHE A 253 -11.54 -25.93 25.92
CA PHE A 253 -10.14 -25.48 25.84
C PHE A 253 -9.95 -24.01 25.47
N TYR A 254 -11.02 -23.31 25.08
CA TYR A 254 -10.97 -21.94 24.55
C TYR A 254 -11.85 -21.00 25.38
N ASN A 255 -11.51 -19.70 25.38
CA ASN A 255 -12.28 -18.66 26.03
C ASN A 255 -13.55 -18.31 25.22
N GLU A 256 -14.48 -17.59 25.86
CA GLU A 256 -15.72 -17.10 25.24
C GLU A 256 -15.45 -16.29 23.95
N ASP A 257 -14.39 -15.48 23.93
CA ASP A 257 -14.07 -14.64 22.77
C ASP A 257 -13.62 -15.48 21.55
N MET A 258 -12.85 -16.56 21.74
CA MET A 258 -12.54 -17.49 20.66
C MET A 258 -13.73 -18.31 20.21
N LEU A 259 -14.67 -18.63 21.10
CA LEU A 259 -15.92 -19.28 20.71
C LEU A 259 -16.79 -18.36 19.86
N ARG A 260 -16.84 -17.06 20.17
CA ARG A 260 -17.47 -16.07 19.29
C ARG A 260 -16.78 -15.95 17.93
N ILE A 261 -15.44 -15.97 17.91
CA ILE A 261 -14.68 -15.95 16.64
C ILE A 261 -14.94 -17.23 15.84
N LYS A 262 -15.09 -18.39 16.49
CA LYS A 262 -15.49 -19.64 15.84
C LYS A 262 -16.85 -19.47 15.16
N GLU A 263 -17.85 -18.96 15.88
CA GLU A 263 -19.19 -18.69 15.31
C GLU A 263 -19.13 -17.70 14.14
N LEU A 264 -18.30 -16.66 14.26
CA LEU A 264 -18.08 -15.67 13.21
C LEU A 264 -17.52 -16.32 11.95
N LEU A 265 -16.46 -17.12 12.08
CA LEU A 265 -15.84 -17.79 10.94
C LEU A 265 -16.78 -18.83 10.30
N ILE A 266 -17.64 -19.49 11.08
CA ILE A 266 -18.69 -20.39 10.56
C ILE A 266 -19.74 -19.62 9.75
N MET A 267 -20.20 -18.47 10.25
CA MET A 267 -21.16 -17.62 9.53
C MET A 267 -20.55 -17.07 8.23
N LEU A 268 -19.29 -16.60 8.30
CA LEU A 268 -18.58 -16.01 7.18
C LEU A 268 -18.21 -17.05 6.11
N ARG A 269 -17.79 -18.28 6.48
CA ARG A 269 -17.49 -19.33 5.49
C ARG A 269 -18.73 -19.73 4.68
N ARG A 270 -19.91 -19.80 5.34
CA ARG A 270 -21.18 -20.07 4.66
C ARG A 270 -21.51 -18.96 3.68
N SER A 271 -21.49 -17.71 4.15
CA SER A 271 -21.77 -16.54 3.33
C SER A 271 -20.83 -16.44 2.13
N LEU A 272 -19.54 -16.72 2.34
CA LEU A 272 -18.52 -16.71 1.29
C LEU A 272 -18.78 -17.77 0.20
N CYS A 273 -19.12 -19.01 0.57
CA CYS A 273 -19.42 -20.06 -0.40
C CYS A 273 -20.62 -19.71 -1.28
N GLN A 274 -21.69 -19.20 -0.67
CA GLN A 274 -22.90 -18.76 -1.36
C GLN A 274 -22.61 -17.60 -2.32
N ASP A 275 -21.87 -16.58 -1.84
CA ASP A 275 -21.53 -15.40 -2.62
C ASP A 275 -20.54 -15.72 -3.76
N MET A 276 -19.68 -16.72 -3.60
CA MET A 276 -18.71 -17.10 -4.62
C MET A 276 -19.32 -17.66 -5.89
N VAL A 277 -20.54 -18.20 -5.85
CA VAL A 277 -21.23 -18.63 -7.09
C VAL A 277 -21.41 -17.43 -8.02
N VAL A 278 -21.87 -16.31 -7.49
CA VAL A 278 -22.07 -15.06 -8.23
C VAL A 278 -20.73 -14.40 -8.60
N ILE A 279 -19.79 -14.30 -7.64
CA ILE A 279 -18.49 -13.66 -7.88
C ILE A 279 -17.67 -14.42 -8.93
N LYS A 280 -17.72 -15.75 -8.98
CA LYS A 280 -16.96 -16.54 -9.95
C LYS A 280 -17.46 -16.31 -11.38
N GLN A 281 -18.78 -16.18 -11.55
CA GLN A 281 -19.39 -15.89 -12.85
C GLN A 281 -19.13 -14.45 -13.30
N LYS A 282 -19.30 -13.47 -12.41
CA LYS A 282 -19.16 -12.05 -12.75
C LYS A 282 -17.71 -11.56 -12.80
N TYR A 283 -16.88 -12.00 -11.86
CA TYR A 283 -15.49 -11.60 -11.69
C TYR A 283 -14.54 -12.81 -11.68
N PRO A 284 -14.35 -13.50 -12.82
CA PRO A 284 -13.54 -14.71 -12.90
C PRO A 284 -12.05 -14.47 -12.60
N LEU A 285 -11.56 -13.23 -12.80
CA LEU A 285 -10.18 -12.85 -12.53
C LEU A 285 -9.91 -12.50 -11.05
N ASN A 286 -10.95 -12.47 -10.21
CA ASN A 286 -10.84 -12.18 -8.80
C ASN A 286 -9.85 -13.16 -8.11
N PRO A 287 -9.04 -12.70 -7.13
CA PRO A 287 -8.11 -13.58 -6.41
C PRO A 287 -8.75 -14.81 -5.77
N LEU A 288 -10.00 -14.70 -5.30
CA LEU A 288 -10.74 -15.82 -4.70
C LEU A 288 -11.06 -16.89 -5.75
N SER A 289 -11.50 -16.48 -6.93
CA SER A 289 -11.84 -17.37 -8.06
C SER A 289 -10.66 -18.23 -8.53
N LYS A 290 -9.43 -17.80 -8.25
CA LYS A 290 -8.18 -18.53 -8.56
C LYS A 290 -7.78 -19.55 -7.50
N SER A 291 -8.43 -19.57 -6.34
CA SER A 291 -8.09 -20.51 -5.26
C SER A 291 -8.47 -21.94 -5.63
N ASP A 292 -7.65 -22.90 -5.21
CA ASP A 292 -7.91 -24.33 -5.42
C ASP A 292 -9.23 -24.78 -4.77
N ILE A 293 -9.64 -24.15 -3.65
CA ILE A 293 -10.90 -24.49 -2.95
C ILE A 293 -12.11 -24.19 -3.84
N PHE A 294 -12.13 -23.04 -4.51
CA PHE A 294 -13.25 -22.65 -5.38
C PHE A 294 -13.14 -23.25 -6.79
N ASN A 295 -12.05 -23.96 -7.10
CA ASN A 295 -11.89 -24.79 -8.29
C ASN A 295 -11.93 -26.30 -7.98
N SER A 296 -12.33 -26.64 -6.75
CA SER A 296 -12.50 -28.03 -6.31
C SER A 296 -13.77 -28.66 -6.88
N ARG A 297 -13.81 -29.99 -6.90
CA ARG A 297 -14.98 -30.75 -7.37
C ARG A 297 -16.19 -30.52 -6.46
N GLU A 298 -15.93 -30.27 -5.18
CA GLU A 298 -16.91 -30.01 -4.14
C GLU A 298 -17.63 -28.68 -4.41
N PHE A 299 -16.89 -27.64 -4.79
CA PHE A 299 -17.47 -26.37 -5.20
C PHE A 299 -18.23 -26.47 -6.52
N GLU A 300 -17.70 -27.19 -7.51
CA GLU A 300 -18.39 -27.41 -8.79
C GLU A 300 -19.72 -28.15 -8.62
N LYS A 301 -19.80 -29.14 -7.72
CA LYS A 301 -21.06 -29.81 -7.37
C LYS A 301 -22.08 -28.84 -6.80
N PHE A 302 -21.64 -27.96 -5.89
CA PHE A 302 -22.50 -26.95 -5.31
C PHE A 302 -22.99 -25.94 -6.37
N SER A 303 -22.10 -25.43 -7.23
CA SER A 303 -22.48 -24.54 -8.35
C SER A 303 -23.52 -25.21 -9.27
N LYS A 304 -23.31 -26.48 -9.62
CA LYS A 304 -24.27 -27.25 -10.41
C LYS A 304 -25.60 -27.46 -9.72
N GLN A 305 -25.61 -27.66 -8.40
CA GLN A 305 -26.87 -27.77 -7.65
C GLN A 305 -27.68 -26.47 -7.72
N VAL A 306 -27.02 -25.31 -7.72
CA VAL A 306 -27.66 -24.01 -7.90
C VAL A 306 -28.17 -23.83 -9.34
N GLU A 307 -27.39 -24.26 -10.33
CA GLU A 307 -27.78 -24.28 -11.75
C GLU A 307 -29.00 -25.18 -12.00
N ASP A 308 -28.97 -26.41 -11.48
CA ASP A 308 -30.02 -27.41 -11.65
C ASP A 308 -31.34 -27.00 -10.95
N ALA A 309 -31.26 -26.17 -9.91
CA ALA A 309 -32.42 -25.56 -9.28
C ALA A 309 -33.10 -24.49 -10.17
N GLY A 310 -32.47 -24.09 -11.28
CA GLY A 310 -32.92 -23.00 -12.15
C GLY A 310 -32.71 -21.62 -11.53
N GLU A 311 -31.93 -21.53 -10.45
CA GLU A 311 -31.80 -20.34 -9.61
C GLU A 311 -30.55 -19.52 -9.96
N LEU A 312 -29.58 -20.08 -10.71
CA LEU A 312 -28.29 -19.40 -10.97
C LEU A 312 -28.46 -18.04 -11.67
N ASP A 313 -29.21 -18.00 -12.77
CA ASP A 313 -29.42 -16.76 -13.53
C ASP A 313 -30.18 -15.73 -12.69
N GLY A 314 -31.13 -16.18 -11.86
CA GLY A 314 -31.83 -15.34 -10.87
C GLY A 314 -30.89 -14.82 -9.79
N TRP A 315 -29.99 -15.66 -9.27
CA TRP A 315 -29.01 -15.24 -8.27
C TRP A 315 -28.08 -14.17 -8.81
N VAL A 316 -27.59 -14.32 -10.04
CA VAL A 316 -26.68 -13.35 -10.65
C VAL A 316 -27.43 -12.07 -10.97
N HIS A 317 -28.63 -12.15 -11.55
CA HIS A 317 -29.43 -10.99 -11.88
C HIS A 317 -29.85 -10.20 -10.63
N ASP A 318 -30.37 -10.87 -9.61
CA ASP A 318 -30.98 -10.22 -8.43
C ASP A 318 -29.96 -9.89 -7.32
N SER A 319 -28.78 -10.52 -7.34
CA SER A 319 -27.70 -10.25 -6.36
C SER A 319 -26.59 -9.35 -6.91
N CYS A 320 -26.69 -8.85 -8.14
CA CYS A 320 -25.73 -7.91 -8.72
C CYS A 320 -26.35 -6.52 -8.87
N PHE A 321 -25.61 -5.47 -8.50
CA PHE A 321 -26.13 -4.10 -8.66
C PHE A 321 -26.39 -3.72 -10.12
N SER A 322 -25.45 -4.06 -11.03
CA SER A 322 -25.69 -4.04 -12.47
C SER A 322 -25.32 -5.39 -13.06
N PRO A 323 -26.30 -6.25 -13.43
CA PRO A 323 -26.02 -7.58 -13.98
C PRO A 323 -25.58 -7.55 -15.45
N ASN A 324 -25.94 -6.50 -16.20
CA ASN A 324 -25.58 -6.34 -17.62
C ASN A 324 -24.19 -5.73 -17.83
N ASP A 325 -23.58 -5.20 -16.77
CA ASP A 325 -22.25 -4.61 -16.79
C ASP A 325 -21.20 -5.71 -17.09
N THR A 326 -20.79 -5.80 -18.35
CA THR A 326 -19.77 -6.77 -18.76
C THR A 326 -18.40 -6.24 -18.38
N ASN A 327 -17.43 -7.12 -18.15
CA ASN A 327 -16.09 -6.65 -17.82
C ASN A 327 -15.45 -5.78 -18.94
N GLU A 328 -16.03 -5.69 -20.14
CA GLU A 328 -15.63 -4.79 -21.23
C GLU A 328 -15.94 -3.30 -20.97
N ASP A 329 -16.89 -3.00 -20.09
CA ASP A 329 -17.29 -1.61 -19.75
C ASP A 329 -16.35 -0.92 -18.74
N LEU A 330 -15.30 -1.62 -18.27
CA LEU A 330 -14.27 -1.05 -17.40
C LEU A 330 -13.29 -0.22 -18.24
N PRO A 331 -12.74 0.90 -17.74
CA PRO A 331 -11.84 1.76 -18.50
C PRO A 331 -10.72 0.95 -19.13
N HIS A 332 -10.82 0.78 -20.45
CA HIS A 332 -9.84 0.08 -21.26
C HIS A 332 -8.56 0.92 -21.28
N ASP A 333 -7.45 0.31 -20.85
CA ASP A 333 -6.18 0.69 -21.44
C ASP A 333 -6.29 0.41 -22.94
N ASN A 334 -6.08 1.44 -23.78
CA ASN A 334 -6.00 1.40 -25.25
C ASN A 334 -4.83 0.49 -25.71
N TRP A 335 -4.87 -0.78 -25.36
CA TRP A 335 -4.02 -1.82 -25.89
C TRP A 335 -4.88 -2.65 -26.84
N PRO A 336 -4.56 -2.70 -28.13
CA PRO A 336 -5.31 -3.54 -29.07
C PRO A 336 -5.22 -5.00 -28.61
N VAL A 337 -6.40 -5.60 -28.39
CA VAL A 337 -6.53 -7.02 -28.05
C VAL A 337 -6.37 -7.82 -29.34
N PHE A 338 -5.45 -8.79 -29.35
CA PHE A 338 -5.27 -9.71 -30.47
C PHE A 338 -6.51 -10.59 -30.61
N GLN A 339 -7.21 -10.47 -31.74
CA GLN A 339 -8.20 -11.47 -32.15
C GLN A 339 -7.62 -12.47 -33.14
N ASP A 340 -6.61 -12.09 -33.94
CA ASP A 340 -5.96 -13.02 -34.88
C ASP A 340 -4.45 -12.72 -35.06
N PRO A 341 -3.52 -13.58 -34.57
CA PRO A 341 -2.08 -13.32 -34.61
C PRO A 341 -1.45 -13.34 -36.02
N ASP A 342 -2.16 -13.80 -37.05
CA ASP A 342 -1.66 -13.88 -38.44
C ASP A 342 -2.10 -12.69 -39.33
N SER A 343 -2.89 -11.76 -38.81
CA SER A 343 -3.33 -10.57 -39.54
C SER A 343 -2.22 -9.52 -39.66
N LYS A 344 -1.56 -9.49 -40.81
CA LYS A 344 -0.50 -8.50 -41.15
C LYS A 344 -0.96 -7.03 -41.03
N ALA A 345 -2.26 -6.77 -41.21
CA ALA A 345 -2.84 -5.43 -41.09
C ALA A 345 -3.02 -5.00 -39.63
N GLU A 346 -3.32 -5.95 -38.73
CA GLU A 346 -3.50 -5.68 -37.31
C GLU A 346 -2.15 -5.47 -36.62
N LEU A 347 -1.15 -6.28 -36.98
CA LEU A 347 0.24 -6.10 -36.54
C LEU A 347 0.79 -4.70 -36.95
N GLN A 348 0.47 -4.24 -38.15
CA GLN A 348 0.89 -2.92 -38.64
C GLN A 348 0.26 -1.78 -37.81
N ARG A 349 -1.02 -1.90 -37.43
CA ARG A 349 -1.68 -0.92 -36.54
C ARG A 349 -1.06 -0.91 -35.15
N VAL A 350 -0.69 -2.06 -34.60
CA VAL A 350 0.00 -2.16 -33.30
C VAL A 350 1.36 -1.48 -33.36
N ILE A 351 2.12 -1.70 -34.43
CA ILE A 351 3.44 -1.07 -34.62
C ILE A 351 3.29 0.46 -34.74
N GLU A 352 2.31 0.95 -35.48
CA GLU A 352 2.04 2.38 -35.63
C GLU A 352 1.61 3.03 -34.31
N PHE A 353 0.77 2.35 -33.53
CA PHE A 353 0.36 2.79 -32.21
C PHE A 353 1.53 2.82 -31.22
N GLN A 354 2.36 1.77 -31.19
CA GLN A 354 3.56 1.72 -30.36
C GLN A 354 4.58 2.80 -30.74
N MET A 355 4.78 3.05 -32.04
CA MET A 355 5.66 4.12 -32.54
C MET A 355 5.14 5.51 -32.16
N SER A 356 3.83 5.74 -32.23
CA SER A 356 3.21 6.99 -31.78
C SER A 356 3.39 7.21 -30.28
N LYS A 357 3.15 6.17 -29.48
CA LYS A 357 3.32 6.22 -28.01
C LYS A 357 4.78 6.40 -27.61
N LEU A 358 5.71 5.74 -28.31
CA LEU A 358 7.15 5.94 -28.11
C LEU A 358 7.57 7.39 -28.41
N ARG A 359 7.10 7.99 -29.51
CA ARG A 359 7.38 9.40 -29.81
C ARG A 359 6.79 10.35 -28.77
N SER A 360 5.58 10.07 -28.29
CA SER A 360 4.95 10.86 -27.22
C SER A 360 5.75 10.77 -25.92
N LEU A 361 6.22 9.57 -25.55
CA LEU A 361 7.06 9.36 -24.38
C LEU A 361 8.41 10.03 -24.53
N ASP A 362 9.03 9.97 -25.71
CA ASP A 362 10.32 10.59 -25.99
C ASP A 362 10.24 12.13 -25.91
N ASN A 363 9.13 12.71 -26.39
CA ASN A 363 8.84 14.13 -26.23
C ASN A 363 8.63 14.52 -24.75
N GLN A 364 7.92 13.70 -23.97
CA GLN A 364 7.75 13.94 -22.53
C GLN A 364 9.08 13.83 -21.77
N VAL A 365 9.90 12.82 -22.08
CA VAL A 365 11.23 12.64 -21.48
C VAL A 365 12.14 13.82 -21.83
N SER A 366 12.09 14.33 -23.06
CA SER A 366 12.85 15.50 -23.49
C SER A 366 12.43 16.77 -22.76
N LEU A 367 11.13 16.98 -22.57
CA LEU A 367 10.59 18.08 -21.77
C LEU A 367 11.06 18.00 -20.31
N TYR A 368 10.97 16.82 -19.68
CA TYR A 368 11.44 16.64 -18.31
C TYR A 368 12.96 16.82 -18.19
N ALA A 369 13.75 16.41 -19.17
CA ALA A 369 15.19 16.63 -19.18
C ALA A 369 15.54 18.13 -19.26
N GLN A 370 14.79 18.90 -20.05
CA GLN A 370 14.95 20.35 -20.14
C GLN A 370 14.56 21.06 -18.84
N GLU A 371 13.45 20.66 -18.22
CA GLU A 371 13.03 21.17 -16.90
C GLU A 371 14.06 20.83 -15.80
N GLN A 372 14.58 19.61 -15.80
CA GLN A 372 15.59 19.19 -14.85
C GLN A 372 16.89 20.00 -15.01
N SER A 373 17.31 20.28 -16.25
CA SER A 373 18.45 21.16 -16.54
C SER A 373 18.24 22.58 -16.02
N HIS A 374 17.04 23.14 -16.23
CA HIS A 374 16.69 24.46 -15.70
C HIS A 374 16.70 24.49 -14.16
N MET A 375 16.12 23.47 -13.53
CA MET A 375 16.10 23.35 -12.07
C MET A 375 17.51 23.25 -11.48
N TYR A 376 18.40 22.47 -12.12
CA TYR A 376 19.80 22.39 -11.71
C TYR A 376 20.52 23.73 -11.85
N SER A 377 20.25 24.50 -12.91
CA SER A 377 20.83 25.85 -13.07
C SER A 377 20.41 26.80 -11.94
N VAL A 378 19.13 26.79 -11.58
CA VAL A 378 18.59 27.62 -10.49
C VAL A 378 19.19 27.21 -9.14
N LEU A 379 19.30 25.91 -8.87
CA LEU A 379 19.93 25.37 -7.66
C LEU A 379 21.41 25.70 -7.58
N SER A 380 22.16 25.56 -8.69
CA SER A 380 23.58 25.89 -8.73
C SER A 380 23.82 27.35 -8.38
N LYS A 381 23.05 28.27 -8.96
CA LYS A 381 23.15 29.71 -8.68
C LYS A 381 22.80 30.04 -7.22
N PHE A 382 21.81 29.36 -6.65
CA PHE A 382 21.49 29.50 -5.23
C PHE A 382 22.65 29.02 -4.33
N ILE A 383 23.24 27.86 -4.63
CA ILE A 383 24.37 27.31 -3.88
C ILE A 383 25.59 28.24 -3.97
N GLU A 384 25.89 28.81 -5.14
CA GLU A 384 26.94 29.81 -5.31
C GLU A 384 26.70 31.03 -4.42
N THR A 385 25.47 31.56 -4.44
CA THR A 385 25.11 32.74 -3.64
C THR A 385 25.18 32.45 -2.13
N GLN A 386 24.75 31.25 -1.69
CA GLN A 386 24.88 30.83 -0.30
C GLN A 386 26.34 30.64 0.10
N ASN A 387 27.19 30.09 -0.77
CA ASN A 387 28.61 29.96 -0.51
C ASN A 387 29.30 31.32 -0.34
N GLU A 388 28.92 32.34 -1.13
CA GLU A 388 29.42 33.71 -0.93
C GLU A 388 29.01 34.28 0.43
N VAL A 389 27.77 34.05 0.87
CA VAL A 389 27.29 34.46 2.19
C VAL A 389 28.08 33.74 3.30
N PHE A 390 28.34 32.44 3.15
CA PHE A 390 29.14 31.67 4.11
C PHE A 390 30.60 32.12 4.16
N GLN A 391 31.21 32.45 3.02
CA GLN A 391 32.56 33.01 2.98
C GLN A 391 32.63 34.34 3.74
N ARG A 392 31.68 35.26 3.50
CA ARG A 392 31.61 36.52 4.25
C ARG A 392 31.42 36.28 5.74
N GLN A 393 30.56 35.35 6.14
CA GLN A 393 30.39 34.95 7.55
C GLN A 393 31.68 34.40 8.16
N SER A 394 32.45 33.60 7.41
CA SER A 394 33.74 33.08 7.86
C SER A 394 34.75 34.20 8.08
N GLU A 395 34.85 35.16 7.14
CA GLU A 395 35.68 36.36 7.30
C GLU A 395 35.27 37.21 8.52
N TYR A 396 33.96 37.33 8.77
CA TYR A 396 33.45 38.04 9.94
C TYR A 396 33.84 37.34 11.25
N MET A 397 33.70 36.01 11.34
CA MET A 397 34.14 35.27 12.52
C MET A 397 35.65 35.41 12.75
N GLN A 398 36.45 35.41 11.68
CA GLN A 398 37.89 35.59 11.79
C GLN A 398 38.27 36.98 12.30
N ARG A 399 37.55 38.03 11.90
CA ARG A 399 37.73 39.39 12.44
C ARG A 399 37.35 39.50 13.91
N VAL A 400 36.24 38.86 14.32
CA VAL A 400 35.85 38.79 15.74
C VAL A 400 36.91 38.05 16.55
N GLN A 401 37.42 36.93 16.03
CA GLN A 401 38.50 36.17 16.68
C GLN A 401 39.79 36.99 16.81
N ASN A 402 40.17 37.75 15.77
CA ASN A 402 41.32 38.65 15.83
C ASN A 402 41.13 39.78 16.85
N SER A 403 39.92 40.32 16.97
CA SER A 403 39.57 41.31 17.99
C SER A 403 39.68 40.72 19.40
N ILE A 404 39.16 39.50 19.62
CA ILE A 404 39.28 38.77 20.89
C ILE A 404 40.76 38.52 21.23
N ASN A 405 41.56 38.07 20.27
CA ASN A 405 42.99 37.87 20.47
C ASN A 405 43.70 39.18 20.83
N GLY A 406 43.34 40.29 20.17
CA GLY A 406 43.82 41.63 20.50
C GLY A 406 43.45 42.06 21.93
N LEU A 407 42.22 41.80 22.36
CA LEU A 407 41.75 42.04 23.73
C LEU A 407 42.51 41.19 24.75
N VAL A 408 42.76 39.91 24.46
CA VAL A 408 43.55 39.01 25.32
C VAL A 408 44.97 39.53 25.47
N ILE A 409 45.60 39.96 24.37
CA ILE A 409 46.94 40.56 24.39
C ILE A 409 46.93 41.86 25.20
N LEU A 410 45.97 42.75 24.97
CA LEU A 410 45.85 44.01 25.71
C LEU A 410 45.67 43.76 27.21
N MET A 411 44.77 42.85 27.59
CA MET A 411 44.52 42.47 28.99
C MET A 411 45.72 41.79 29.66
N SER A 412 46.56 41.10 28.88
CA SER A 412 47.83 40.54 29.36
C SER A 412 48.94 41.58 29.53
N SER A 413 48.84 42.71 28.82
CA SER A 413 49.78 43.82 28.93
C SER A 413 49.46 44.66 30.18
N LYS A 414 50.39 44.75 31.14
CA LYS A 414 50.27 45.57 32.35
C LYS A 414 50.40 47.08 32.06
N ASN A 415 49.62 47.59 31.11
CA ASN A 415 49.60 49.01 30.73
C ASN A 415 48.47 49.76 31.46
N LYS A 416 48.70 51.01 31.87
CA LYS A 416 47.69 51.84 32.55
C LYS A 416 46.54 52.27 31.61
N ASN A 417 46.76 52.19 30.30
CA ASN A 417 45.76 52.51 29.28
C ASN A 417 44.98 51.28 28.76
N THR A 418 45.19 50.10 29.36
CA THR A 418 44.58 48.84 28.89
C THR A 418 43.06 48.85 28.95
N ILE A 419 42.47 49.38 30.03
CA ILE A 419 41.02 49.39 30.24
C ILE A 419 40.27 50.26 29.22
N PRO A 420 40.65 51.53 28.97
CA PRO A 420 39.98 52.35 27.96
C PRO A 420 40.14 51.82 26.53
N LEU A 421 41.31 51.26 26.18
CA LEU A 421 41.54 50.63 24.86
C LEU A 421 40.71 49.33 24.69
N ALA A 422 40.58 48.54 25.75
CA ALA A 422 39.73 47.34 25.72
C ALA A 422 38.24 47.70 25.58
N GLN A 423 37.77 48.75 26.25
CA GLN A 423 36.40 49.24 26.11
C GLN A 423 36.11 49.76 24.70
N GLN A 424 37.07 50.46 24.08
CA GLN A 424 36.95 50.91 22.69
C GLN A 424 36.85 49.73 21.73
N SER A 425 37.75 48.74 21.83
CA SER A 425 37.74 47.55 20.98
C SER A 425 36.46 46.70 21.16
N LEU A 426 35.91 46.62 22.38
CA LEU A 426 34.62 45.98 22.64
C LEU A 426 33.45 46.73 21.99
N ASN A 427 33.44 48.06 22.06
CA ASN A 427 32.38 48.87 21.44
C ASN A 427 32.44 48.81 19.90
N GLU A 428 33.64 48.83 19.32
CA GLU A 428 33.85 48.64 17.88
C GLU A 428 33.38 47.25 17.44
N THR A 429 33.73 46.20 18.20
CA THR A 429 33.28 44.82 17.94
C THR A 429 31.76 44.69 18.06
N ARG A 430 31.14 45.34 19.05
CA ARG A 430 29.68 45.35 19.25
C ARG A 430 28.93 46.03 18.10
N ASN A 431 29.40 47.20 17.67
CA ASN A 431 28.80 47.91 16.54
C ASN A 431 28.95 47.13 15.23
N PHE A 432 30.08 46.43 15.06
CA PHE A 432 30.32 45.55 13.94
C PHE A 432 29.38 44.33 13.93
N ILE A 433 29.19 43.66 15.07
CA ILE A 433 28.26 42.52 15.21
C ILE A 433 26.82 42.92 14.85
N ASN A 434 26.34 44.05 15.38
CA ASN A 434 24.97 44.53 15.12
C ASN A 434 24.72 44.85 13.63
N THR A 435 25.74 45.37 12.94
CA THR A 435 25.66 45.68 11.50
C THR A 435 25.63 44.41 10.66
N VAL A 436 26.40 43.38 11.07
CA VAL A 436 26.51 42.09 10.36
C VAL A 436 25.26 41.22 10.55
N GLU A 437 24.67 41.20 11.75
CA GLU A 437 23.45 40.44 12.04
C GLU A 437 22.27 40.90 11.17
N SER A 438 22.11 42.22 11.02
CA SER A 438 21.01 42.81 10.25
C SER A 438 21.15 42.66 8.73
N THR A 439 22.38 42.66 8.18
CA THR A 439 22.60 42.54 6.73
C THR A 439 22.60 41.10 6.24
N ASN A 440 23.22 40.17 6.97
CA ASN A 440 23.31 38.77 6.53
C ASN A 440 21.98 38.01 6.68
N LEU A 441 21.22 38.26 7.76
CA LEU A 441 19.90 37.64 7.93
C LEU A 441 18.93 38.11 6.85
N LYS A 442 18.94 39.42 6.54
CA LYS A 442 18.11 39.99 5.50
C LYS A 442 18.47 39.44 4.12
N GLN A 443 19.76 39.41 3.79
CA GLN A 443 20.21 38.90 2.49
C GLN A 443 19.92 37.40 2.30
N GLY A 444 20.07 36.59 3.34
CA GLY A 444 19.72 35.16 3.31
C GLY A 444 18.21 34.89 3.19
N LEU A 445 17.38 35.70 3.86
CA LEU A 445 15.93 35.65 3.71
C LEU A 445 15.50 36.04 2.30
N ASP A 446 16.06 37.12 1.75
CA ASP A 446 15.75 37.59 0.41
C ASP A 446 16.14 36.55 -0.66
N THR A 447 17.28 35.87 -0.52
CA THR A 447 17.67 34.78 -1.46
C THR A 447 16.73 33.58 -1.38
N THR A 448 16.23 33.28 -0.19
CA THR A 448 15.30 32.16 0.02
C THR A 448 13.92 32.47 -0.56
N ILE A 449 13.45 33.71 -0.40
CA ILE A 449 12.19 34.20 -0.98
C ILE A 449 12.28 34.20 -2.51
N GLU A 450 13.41 34.63 -3.08
CA GLU A 450 13.63 34.62 -4.54
C GLU A 450 13.61 33.20 -5.11
N LEU A 451 14.22 32.23 -4.41
CA LEU A 451 14.18 30.82 -4.79
C LEU A 451 12.74 30.27 -4.78
N LEU A 452 11.97 30.56 -3.72
CA LEU A 452 10.58 30.14 -3.61
C LEU A 452 9.70 30.74 -4.72
N ALA A 453 9.91 32.01 -5.07
CA ALA A 453 9.21 32.66 -6.17
C ALA A 453 9.51 32.00 -7.52
N LYS A 454 10.79 31.66 -7.78
CA LYS A 454 11.20 30.99 -9.02
C LYS A 454 10.67 29.57 -9.12
N LEU A 455 10.71 28.79 -8.03
CA LEU A 455 10.13 27.44 -7.98
C LEU A 455 8.62 27.44 -8.21
N ASN A 456 7.90 28.42 -7.66
CA ASN A 456 6.46 28.56 -7.86
C ASN A 456 6.10 28.96 -9.30
N SER A 457 6.92 29.82 -9.94
CA SER A 457 6.71 30.23 -11.34
C SER A 457 6.85 29.07 -12.33
N SER A 458 7.79 28.14 -12.09
CA SER A 458 7.94 26.93 -12.90
C SER A 458 6.73 25.99 -12.76
N GLN A 459 6.11 25.94 -11.57
CA GLN A 459 4.92 25.14 -11.29
C GLN A 459 3.65 25.68 -12.00
N MET A 460 3.54 27.01 -12.12
CA MET A 460 2.46 27.68 -12.86
C MET A 460 2.56 27.49 -14.38
N GLN A 461 3.75 27.49 -14.97
CA GLN A 461 3.94 27.19 -16.40
C GLN A 461 3.52 25.76 -16.75
N GLN A 462 3.72 24.81 -15.83
CA GLN A 462 3.28 23.43 -15.98
C GLN A 462 1.74 23.31 -16.10
N TYR A 463 1.01 24.16 -15.37
CA TYR A 463 -0.46 24.23 -15.43
C TYR A 463 -0.99 24.77 -16.75
N GLN A 464 -0.31 25.75 -17.36
CA GLN A 464 -0.73 26.34 -18.64
C GLN A 464 -0.45 25.43 -19.85
N LEU A 465 0.69 24.72 -19.86
CA LEU A 465 1.02 23.77 -20.94
C LEU A 465 0.10 22.53 -20.92
N GLN A 466 -0.35 22.10 -19.74
CA GLN A 466 -1.27 20.97 -19.61
C GLN A 466 -2.70 21.32 -20.06
N GLN A 467 -3.15 22.57 -19.88
CA GLN A 467 -4.42 23.05 -20.44
C GLN A 467 -4.38 23.19 -21.98
N GLN A 468 -3.24 23.54 -22.58
CA GLN A 468 -3.12 23.63 -24.04
C GLN A 468 -3.12 22.26 -24.73
N GLN A 469 -2.56 21.20 -24.12
CA GLN A 469 -2.66 19.84 -24.66
C GLN A 469 -4.08 19.26 -24.57
N ALA A 470 -4.87 19.65 -23.58
CA ALA A 470 -6.28 19.23 -23.47
C ALA A 470 -7.16 19.80 -24.60
N HIS A 471 -6.84 20.97 -25.15
CA HIS A 471 -7.62 21.58 -26.24
C HIS A 471 -7.28 21.06 -27.65
N GLN A 472 -6.15 20.37 -27.87
CA GLN A 472 -5.82 19.81 -29.20
C GLN A 472 -6.47 18.44 -29.48
N LEU A 473 -6.96 17.71 -28.47
CA LEU A 473 -7.61 16.40 -28.65
C LEU A 473 -9.10 16.48 -29.01
N GLN A 474 -9.70 17.67 -29.10
CA GLN A 474 -11.11 17.86 -29.44
C GLN A 474 -11.39 18.25 -30.92
N GLN A 475 -10.38 18.36 -31.79
CA GLN A 475 -10.55 18.89 -33.17
C GLN A 475 -10.26 17.93 -34.33
N THR A 476 -10.18 16.61 -34.12
CA THR A 476 -10.05 15.66 -35.26
C THR A 476 -11.25 14.73 -35.37
N GLN A 477 -12.32 15.21 -36.00
CA GLN A 477 -13.35 14.39 -36.65
C GLN A 477 -13.66 14.98 -38.03
N PRO A 478 -13.57 14.23 -39.13
CA PRO A 478 -14.27 14.56 -40.35
C PRO A 478 -15.52 13.68 -40.53
N HIS A 479 -16.61 14.36 -40.88
CA HIS A 479 -17.88 13.82 -41.37
C HIS A 479 -17.72 12.79 -42.50
N SER A 480 -18.59 11.76 -42.57
CA SER A 480 -19.61 11.60 -43.64
C SER A 480 -20.36 10.24 -43.69
N SER A 481 -21.69 10.34 -43.86
CA SER A 481 -22.65 9.51 -44.65
C SER A 481 -23.06 8.05 -44.31
N VAL A 482 -24.29 7.93 -43.79
CA VAL A 482 -25.47 7.12 -44.19
C VAL A 482 -25.34 6.09 -45.35
N ILE A 483 -25.74 4.82 -45.11
CA ILE A 483 -26.85 4.03 -45.75
C ILE A 483 -26.74 2.52 -45.32
N PRO A 484 -27.86 1.77 -45.20
CA PRO A 484 -28.02 0.52 -44.43
C PRO A 484 -28.01 -0.76 -45.31
N ILE A 485 -28.14 -1.96 -44.70
CA ILE A 485 -28.97 -3.14 -45.13
C ILE A 485 -28.43 -4.53 -44.66
N THR A 486 -29.27 -5.20 -43.85
CA THR A 486 -29.66 -6.65 -43.76
C THR A 486 -28.76 -7.80 -43.30
N ASN A 487 -29.30 -8.53 -42.32
CA ASN A 487 -29.57 -9.99 -42.23
C ASN A 487 -28.62 -11.00 -42.91
N ASN A 488 -28.08 -11.95 -42.12
CA ASN A 488 -28.62 -13.32 -41.98
C ASN A 488 -27.67 -14.23 -41.19
N HIS A 489 -28.24 -14.95 -40.20
CA HIS A 489 -27.71 -16.21 -39.65
C HIS A 489 -27.81 -17.35 -40.69
N PRO A 490 -27.01 -18.43 -40.59
CA PRO A 490 -27.43 -19.62 -39.80
C PRO A 490 -26.25 -20.29 -39.05
N VAL A 491 -26.39 -20.69 -37.78
CA VAL A 491 -26.80 -22.04 -37.31
C VAL A 491 -26.22 -23.20 -38.12
N PHE A 492 -25.25 -23.92 -37.53
CA PHE A 492 -25.16 -25.38 -37.61
C PHE A 492 -24.66 -25.96 -36.29
N ASN A 493 -25.23 -27.13 -35.99
CA ASN A 493 -25.27 -27.78 -34.70
C ASN A 493 -24.63 -29.18 -34.84
N ILE A 494 -24.07 -29.66 -33.74
CA ILE A 494 -23.82 -31.05 -33.28
C ILE A 494 -22.75 -31.97 -33.91
N HIS A 495 -21.86 -32.44 -33.02
CA HIS A 495 -21.45 -33.84 -32.69
C HIS A 495 -19.95 -34.18 -32.71
N ALA A 496 -19.46 -34.44 -31.49
CA ALA A 496 -18.62 -35.55 -31.02
C ALA A 496 -17.66 -36.24 -32.01
N ALA A 497 -16.36 -36.25 -31.67
CA ALA A 497 -15.68 -37.45 -31.14
C ALA A 497 -14.15 -37.28 -31.10
N THR A 498 -13.56 -37.88 -30.06
CA THR A 498 -12.23 -38.53 -30.02
C THR A 498 -10.96 -37.68 -30.13
N SER A 499 -10.21 -37.73 -29.03
CA SER A 499 -8.78 -37.45 -28.89
C SER A 499 -7.94 -38.09 -30.00
N PRO A 500 -6.88 -37.41 -30.44
CA PRO A 500 -5.56 -38.01 -30.28
C PRO A 500 -4.49 -37.02 -29.78
N SER A 501 -3.55 -37.59 -29.05
CA SER A 501 -2.32 -36.99 -28.57
C SER A 501 -1.44 -36.46 -29.71
N SER A 502 -0.92 -35.24 -29.55
CA SER A 502 0.32 -34.78 -30.20
C SER A 502 0.87 -33.58 -29.43
N LYS A 503 1.99 -33.79 -28.72
CA LYS A 503 3.31 -33.22 -29.05
C LYS A 503 3.32 -31.69 -29.04
N SER A 504 3.67 -31.12 -27.88
CA SER A 504 4.09 -29.73 -27.75
C SER A 504 5.37 -29.49 -28.56
N LEU A 505 5.25 -28.69 -29.61
CA LEU A 505 6.35 -28.09 -30.33
C LEU A 505 7.05 -27.07 -29.43
N SER A 506 8.29 -27.37 -29.09
CA SER A 506 9.26 -26.41 -28.56
C SER A 506 9.60 -25.37 -29.63
N PRO A 507 9.81 -24.10 -29.28
CA PRO A 507 10.38 -23.12 -30.21
C PRO A 507 11.88 -23.39 -30.42
N ASP A 508 12.31 -23.25 -31.67
CA ASP A 508 13.69 -23.45 -32.11
C ASP A 508 14.70 -22.48 -31.46
N PRO A 509 15.96 -22.90 -31.28
CA PRO A 509 16.97 -22.20 -30.52
C PRO A 509 17.76 -21.19 -31.39
N GLN A 510 17.64 -19.91 -31.08
CA GLN A 510 18.65 -18.93 -31.51
C GLN A 510 19.87 -19.00 -30.58
N SER A 511 20.91 -19.68 -31.06
CA SER A 511 22.34 -19.54 -30.74
C SER A 511 22.69 -18.75 -29.48
N GLN A 512 22.64 -19.39 -28.30
CA GLN A 512 23.45 -18.96 -27.17
C GLN A 512 24.81 -19.63 -27.28
N THR A 513 25.85 -18.84 -27.58
CA THR A 513 27.24 -19.24 -27.39
C THR A 513 27.40 -19.85 -25.99
N PRO A 514 28.04 -21.02 -25.83
CA PRO A 514 28.24 -21.63 -24.53
C PRO A 514 29.03 -20.67 -23.64
N MET A 515 28.39 -20.19 -22.58
CA MET A 515 29.02 -19.31 -21.60
C MET A 515 30.26 -19.98 -21.03
N SER A 516 31.37 -19.25 -20.97
CA SER A 516 32.58 -19.78 -20.35
C SER A 516 32.34 -20.01 -18.85
N PRO A 517 33.06 -20.95 -18.20
CA PRO A 517 32.93 -21.19 -16.77
C PRO A 517 33.06 -19.92 -15.91
N VAL A 518 33.88 -18.97 -16.38
CA VAL A 518 34.08 -17.65 -15.74
C VAL A 518 32.83 -16.78 -15.85
N GLN A 519 32.13 -16.81 -16.98
CA GLN A 519 30.87 -16.06 -17.16
C GLN A 519 29.73 -16.66 -16.33
N LEU A 520 29.71 -17.99 -16.17
CA LEU A 520 28.73 -18.69 -15.35
C LEU A 520 28.92 -18.36 -13.85
N GLU A 521 30.16 -18.30 -13.39
CA GLU A 521 30.49 -17.88 -12.02
C GLU A 521 30.12 -16.43 -11.77
N ARG A 522 30.49 -15.53 -12.69
CA ARG A 522 30.11 -14.11 -12.63
C ARG A 522 28.60 -13.93 -12.54
N GLN A 523 27.82 -14.69 -13.31
CA GLN A 523 26.36 -14.64 -13.26
C GLN A 523 25.79 -15.18 -11.94
N ARG A 524 26.41 -16.22 -11.37
CA ARG A 524 26.03 -16.74 -10.04
C ARG A 524 26.25 -15.70 -8.95
N VAL A 525 27.41 -15.06 -8.92
CA VAL A 525 27.73 -14.00 -7.95
C VAL A 525 26.82 -12.78 -8.15
N LEU A 526 26.52 -12.42 -9.40
CA LEU A 526 25.58 -11.34 -9.71
C LEU A 526 24.17 -11.61 -9.16
N ASN A 527 23.72 -12.87 -9.21
CA ASN A 527 22.41 -13.29 -8.70
C ASN A 527 22.40 -13.62 -7.19
N ARG A 528 23.57 -13.69 -6.53
CA ARG A 528 23.68 -13.93 -5.09
C ARG A 528 23.06 -12.77 -4.32
N ARG A 529 22.21 -13.08 -3.34
CA ARG A 529 21.56 -12.11 -2.44
C ARG A 529 22.16 -12.16 -1.05
N LEU A 530 22.00 -11.08 -0.29
CA LEU A 530 22.33 -11.08 1.13
C LEU A 530 21.34 -11.99 1.88
N SER A 531 21.85 -12.84 2.76
CA SER A 531 21.07 -13.80 3.55
C SER A 531 20.13 -13.07 4.50
N ARG A 532 18.82 -13.25 4.35
CA ARG A 532 17.82 -12.66 5.25
C ARG A 532 17.65 -13.42 6.57
N GLN A 533 18.27 -14.59 6.68
CA GLN A 533 18.17 -15.46 7.84
C GLN A 533 19.27 -15.22 8.87
N ALA A 534 20.20 -14.28 8.64
CA ALA A 534 21.23 -13.94 9.61
C ALA A 534 20.59 -13.40 10.91
N THR A 535 20.64 -14.21 11.97
CA THR A 535 20.04 -13.88 13.28
C THR A 535 21.07 -13.28 14.23
N THR A 536 22.36 -13.44 13.92
CA THR A 536 23.47 -12.90 14.71
C THR A 536 24.24 -11.80 13.98
N LEU A 537 24.91 -10.94 14.75
CA LEU A 537 25.80 -9.91 14.20
C LEU A 537 26.95 -10.54 13.38
N PHE A 538 27.44 -11.71 13.77
CA PHE A 538 28.52 -12.42 13.10
C PHE A 538 28.08 -12.96 11.74
N GLU A 539 26.95 -13.69 11.68
CA GLU A 539 26.37 -14.17 10.43
C GLU A 539 26.11 -13.04 9.44
N MET A 540 25.58 -11.92 9.93
CA MET A 540 25.31 -10.74 9.11
C MET A 540 26.60 -10.12 8.55
N TRP A 541 27.64 -10.02 9.39
CA TRP A 541 28.94 -9.50 9.01
C TRP A 541 29.61 -10.36 7.94
N ASP A 542 29.67 -11.68 8.16
CA ASP A 542 30.37 -12.61 7.30
C ASP A 542 29.68 -12.73 5.94
N ASP A 543 28.35 -12.74 5.93
CA ASP A 543 27.56 -12.71 4.69
C ASP A 543 27.77 -11.40 3.90
N PHE A 544 27.78 -10.25 4.58
CA PHE A 544 27.98 -8.95 3.94
C PHE A 544 29.40 -8.78 3.37
N LYS A 545 30.43 -9.10 4.16
CA LYS A 545 31.82 -9.01 3.70
C LYS A 545 32.18 -10.10 2.69
N GLY A 546 31.58 -11.28 2.80
CA GLY A 546 31.69 -12.34 1.81
C GLY A 546 31.15 -11.91 0.43
N LEU A 547 29.98 -11.27 0.41
CA LEU A 547 29.42 -10.71 -0.83
C LEU A 547 30.30 -9.58 -1.40
N GLU A 548 30.77 -8.64 -0.57
CA GLU A 548 31.66 -7.56 -1.05
C GLU A 548 32.95 -8.10 -1.66
N LYS A 549 33.51 -9.16 -1.06
CA LYS A 549 34.69 -9.84 -1.58
C LYS A 549 34.40 -10.52 -2.91
N GLU A 550 33.33 -11.31 -3.01
CA GLU A 550 32.97 -11.99 -4.26
C GLU A 550 32.65 -11.04 -5.41
N LEU A 551 31.97 -9.92 -5.12
CA LEU A 551 31.73 -8.87 -6.11
C LEU A 551 33.05 -8.27 -6.62
N LYS A 552 34.00 -8.04 -5.72
CA LYS A 552 35.33 -7.52 -6.08
C LYS A 552 36.13 -8.54 -6.89
N ASP A 553 36.11 -9.81 -6.48
CA ASP A 553 36.85 -10.90 -7.12
C ASP A 553 36.35 -11.18 -8.55
N HIS A 554 35.11 -10.82 -8.88
CA HIS A 554 34.50 -10.99 -10.21
C HIS A 554 34.30 -9.68 -10.99
N GLU A 555 34.93 -8.59 -10.54
CA GLU A 555 34.84 -7.26 -11.16
C GLU A 555 33.39 -6.75 -11.34
N ILE A 556 32.50 -7.14 -10.44
CA ILE A 556 31.10 -6.70 -10.43
C ILE A 556 30.99 -5.47 -9.55
N THR A 557 30.55 -4.35 -10.14
CA THR A 557 30.31 -3.14 -9.37
C THR A 557 29.07 -3.29 -8.50
N VAL A 558 29.04 -2.64 -7.33
CA VAL A 558 27.85 -2.61 -6.47
C VAL A 558 26.64 -2.02 -7.21
N THR A 559 26.87 -1.06 -8.13
CA THR A 559 25.83 -0.48 -8.98
C THR A 559 25.28 -1.49 -9.99
N GLU A 560 26.12 -2.33 -10.58
CA GLU A 560 25.70 -3.43 -11.47
C GLU A 560 24.89 -4.48 -10.70
N TRP A 561 25.35 -4.90 -9.52
CA TRP A 561 24.60 -5.79 -8.65
C TRP A 561 23.24 -5.19 -8.25
N LEU A 562 23.21 -3.92 -7.86
CA LEU A 562 21.97 -3.19 -7.53
C LEU A 562 21.04 -2.90 -8.72
N LYS A 563 21.46 -3.13 -9.97
CA LYS A 563 20.56 -3.07 -11.15
C LYS A 563 19.79 -4.38 -11.33
N VAL A 564 20.41 -5.50 -10.97
CA VAL A 564 19.78 -6.83 -11.03
C VAL A 564 18.84 -7.04 -9.85
N HIS A 565 19.14 -6.43 -8.70
CA HIS A 565 18.31 -6.55 -7.50
C HIS A 565 17.45 -5.30 -7.26
N GLY A 566 16.18 -5.50 -6.91
CA GLY A 566 15.19 -4.42 -6.74
C GLY A 566 15.41 -3.50 -5.54
N SER A 567 14.48 -2.57 -5.33
CA SER A 567 14.53 -1.55 -4.27
C SER A 567 14.61 -2.12 -2.85
N SER A 568 14.01 -3.30 -2.61
CA SER A 568 14.05 -3.97 -1.31
C SER A 568 15.45 -4.43 -0.92
N GLU A 569 16.23 -4.94 -1.86
CA GLU A 569 17.60 -5.39 -1.61
C GLU A 569 18.56 -4.21 -1.41
N ARG A 570 18.31 -3.10 -2.12
CA ARG A 570 19.02 -1.83 -1.90
C ARG A 570 18.82 -1.32 -0.47
N GLN A 571 17.58 -1.34 0.02
CA GLN A 571 17.27 -0.95 1.39
C GLN A 571 17.91 -1.90 2.40
N PHE A 572 17.86 -3.20 2.14
CA PHE A 572 18.45 -4.24 3.00
C PHE A 572 19.98 -4.10 3.09
N ARG A 573 20.67 -3.88 1.97
CA ARG A 573 22.11 -3.58 1.94
C ARG A 573 22.43 -2.30 2.69
N HIS A 574 21.64 -1.24 2.49
CA HIS A 574 21.84 0.03 3.17
C HIS A 574 21.73 -0.09 4.70
N THR A 575 20.75 -0.87 5.18
CA THR A 575 20.58 -1.21 6.60
C THR A 575 21.84 -1.85 7.19
N ARG A 576 22.36 -2.91 6.56
CA ARG A 576 23.54 -3.62 7.03
C ARG A 576 24.80 -2.76 6.99
N LEU A 577 24.99 -2.02 5.89
CA LEU A 577 26.14 -1.15 5.71
C LEU A 577 26.29 -0.12 6.83
N LYS A 578 25.20 0.39 7.42
CA LYS A 578 25.28 1.31 8.57
C LYS A 578 25.85 0.65 9.82
N ILE A 579 25.48 -0.60 10.09
CA ILE A 579 26.00 -1.37 11.22
C ILE A 579 27.48 -1.70 10.98
N ILE A 580 27.83 -2.13 9.77
CA ILE A 580 29.22 -2.40 9.37
C ILE A 580 30.09 -1.15 9.55
N LYS A 581 29.68 -0.01 9.00
CA LYS A 581 30.40 1.27 9.13
C LYS A 581 30.54 1.70 10.57
N PHE A 582 29.50 1.55 11.39
CA PHE A 582 29.60 1.85 12.82
C PHE A 582 30.71 1.04 13.49
N ILE A 583 30.80 -0.26 13.22
CA ILE A 583 31.83 -1.13 13.81
C ILE A 583 33.23 -0.71 13.32
N GLU A 584 33.40 -0.44 12.02
CA GLU A 584 34.66 -0.01 11.42
C GLU A 584 35.11 1.35 11.97
N ASP A 585 34.22 2.33 12.00
CA ASP A 585 34.47 3.69 12.51
C ASP A 585 34.77 3.68 14.03
N GLU A 586 34.10 2.83 14.79
CA GLU A 586 34.32 2.67 16.23
C GLU A 586 35.66 1.99 16.51
N ALA A 587 36.03 0.97 15.73
CA ALA A 587 37.33 0.31 15.81
C ALA A 587 38.47 1.29 15.49
N GLN A 588 38.32 2.08 14.43
CA GLN A 588 39.26 3.12 14.06
C GLN A 588 39.39 4.20 15.14
N ARG A 589 38.27 4.65 15.71
CA ARG A 589 38.27 5.70 16.75
C ARG A 589 38.88 5.24 18.07
N ARG A 590 38.67 3.98 18.45
CA ARG A 590 39.21 3.39 19.68
C ARG A 590 40.62 2.84 19.51
N GLY A 591 41.14 2.75 18.28
CA GLY A 591 42.43 2.12 17.99
C GLY A 591 42.43 0.61 18.30
N THR A 592 41.27 -0.06 18.16
CA THR A 592 41.09 -1.48 18.46
C THR A 592 40.78 -2.28 17.19
N THR A 593 40.78 -3.61 17.28
CA THR A 593 40.38 -4.47 16.15
C THR A 593 38.87 -4.43 15.93
N VAL A 594 38.46 -4.70 14.68
CA VAL A 594 37.04 -4.82 14.30
C VAL A 594 36.38 -5.97 15.06
N GLU A 595 37.10 -7.07 15.26
CA GLU A 595 36.67 -8.26 16.00
C GLU A 595 36.30 -7.91 17.44
N TYR A 596 37.11 -7.08 18.10
CA TYR A 596 36.84 -6.62 19.47
C TYR A 596 35.55 -5.81 19.56
N VAL A 597 35.33 -4.90 18.60
CA VAL A 597 34.11 -4.07 18.54
C VAL A 597 32.88 -4.92 18.19
N LYS A 598 33.02 -5.89 17.27
CA LYS A 598 31.97 -6.87 16.95
C LYS A 598 31.54 -7.63 18.20
N GLU A 599 32.51 -8.17 18.95
CA GLU A 599 32.24 -8.94 20.17
C GLU A 599 31.57 -8.08 21.25
N ARG A 600 32.05 -6.85 21.46
CA ARG A 600 31.43 -5.90 22.41
C ARG A 600 29.99 -5.55 22.04
N LEU A 601 29.74 -5.22 20.77
CA LEU A 601 28.40 -4.91 20.29
C LEU A 601 27.48 -6.14 20.42
N HIS A 602 27.97 -7.33 20.05
CA HIS A 602 27.20 -8.56 20.16
C HIS A 602 26.83 -8.90 21.61
N ASN A 603 27.79 -8.78 22.53
CA ASN A 603 27.56 -9.01 23.96
C ASN A 603 26.57 -7.97 24.52
N LYS A 604 26.67 -6.71 24.12
CA LYS A 604 25.72 -5.67 24.53
C LYS A 604 24.31 -5.89 23.97
N MET A 605 24.20 -6.45 22.77
CA MET A 605 22.91 -6.85 22.19
C MET A 605 22.27 -8.01 22.98
N ARG A 606 23.05 -8.96 23.52
CA ARG A 606 22.54 -10.12 24.25
C ARG A 606 22.33 -9.90 25.76
N ASN A 607 23.17 -9.10 26.41
CA ASN A 607 23.22 -8.96 27.88
C ASN A 607 22.17 -8.01 28.46
N ARG A 608 21.02 -7.82 27.80
CA ARG A 608 19.90 -6.98 28.29
C ARG A 608 18.68 -7.85 28.58
N LEU A 609 17.84 -7.41 29.53
CA LEU A 609 16.52 -8.01 29.82
C LEU A 609 15.67 -8.26 28.56
N ARG A 610 15.86 -7.41 27.54
CA ARG A 610 15.35 -7.60 26.19
C ARG A 610 16.50 -7.45 25.19
N PRO A 611 16.95 -8.54 24.53
CA PRO A 611 18.01 -8.48 23.54
C PRO A 611 17.69 -7.55 22.39
N TRP A 612 18.68 -6.83 21.90
CA TRP A 612 18.51 -5.98 20.72
C TRP A 612 18.55 -6.81 19.44
N THR A 613 17.56 -6.57 18.57
CA THR A 613 17.58 -7.07 17.20
C THR A 613 18.47 -6.20 16.30
N LEU A 614 18.92 -6.75 15.16
CA LEU A 614 19.69 -5.98 14.18
C LEU A 614 18.93 -4.73 13.69
N ASP A 615 17.61 -4.83 13.54
CA ASP A 615 16.74 -3.72 13.13
C ASP A 615 16.62 -2.61 14.20
N GLU A 616 16.69 -2.97 15.48
CA GLU A 616 16.73 -1.99 16.57
C GLU A 616 18.07 -1.24 16.59
N VAL A 617 19.19 -1.96 16.43
CA VAL A 617 20.53 -1.36 16.32
C VAL A 617 20.59 -0.40 15.13
N GLN A 618 20.06 -0.79 13.98
CA GLN A 618 19.98 0.07 12.80
C GLN A 618 19.17 1.35 13.08
N ARG A 619 18.00 1.23 13.71
CA ARG A 619 17.15 2.39 14.03
C ARG A 619 17.88 3.37 14.97
N MET A 620 18.60 2.85 15.96
CA MET A 620 19.43 3.68 16.84
C MET A 620 20.50 4.44 16.05
N LEU A 621 21.27 3.76 15.22
CA LEU A 621 22.31 4.38 14.39
C LEU A 621 21.75 5.39 13.39
N THR A 622 20.56 5.13 12.83
CA THR A 622 19.91 6.03 11.87
C THR A 622 19.35 7.28 12.55
N SER A 623 18.92 7.18 13.80
CA SER A 623 18.46 8.33 14.60
C SER A 623 19.59 9.22 15.13
N GLY A 624 20.85 8.93 14.79
CA GLY A 624 22.01 9.64 15.31
C GLY A 624 22.34 9.33 16.78
N LYS A 625 21.66 8.36 17.39
CA LYS A 625 21.98 7.90 18.75
C LYS A 625 23.29 7.13 18.74
N ARG A 626 24.29 7.62 19.48
CA ARG A 626 25.54 6.88 19.71
C ARG A 626 25.29 5.69 20.63
N ILE A 627 25.74 4.52 20.20
CA ILE A 627 25.74 3.31 21.02
C ILE A 627 27.03 3.33 21.83
N ASN A 628 26.94 3.59 23.13
CA ASN A 628 28.10 3.45 24.01
C ASN A 628 28.39 1.96 24.22
N LEU A 629 29.56 1.47 23.80
CA LEU A 629 29.95 0.07 23.96
C LEU A 629 30.53 -0.25 25.33
N ASP A 630 30.80 0.78 26.14
CA ASP A 630 31.26 0.61 27.50
C ASP A 630 30.04 0.40 28.40
N ASP A 631 30.03 -0.69 29.14
CA ASP A 631 29.08 -0.88 30.23
C ASP A 631 29.62 -0.11 31.43
N ASN A 632 28.87 0.91 31.91
CA ASN A 632 29.15 1.46 33.22
C ASN A 632 28.99 0.31 34.21
N ARG A 633 30.12 -0.10 34.83
CA ARG A 633 30.09 -0.89 36.05
C ARG A 633 29.30 -0.17 37.13
#